data_AF-A0A9Y2JMJ2-F1
#
_entry.id   AF-A0A9Y2JMJ2-F1
#
_cell.length_a   1.000
_cell.length_b   1.000
_cell.length_c   1.000
_cell.angle_alpha   90.00
_cell.angle_beta   90.00
_cell.angle_gamma   90.00
#
_symmetry.space_group_name_H-M   'P 1'
#
loop_
_entity.id
_entity.type
_entity.pdbx_description
1 polymer ?
#
loop_
_entity_poly.entity_id
_entity_poly.type
_entity_poly.pdbx_seq_one_letter_code
_entity_poly.pdbx_strand_id
1 'polypeptide(L)'
;MSTQLDKGYAALCRFDGVAALSIFDEVIGEDGNDVRALTGRVRALWMLRRWSDARCQLEAFGDRDDSVDVALARGLVALGQPDDPSYLAVDCGSAERDDEAAIAAFERAVQLDESSVEGATGLATAYRMSGRLQRAEEVLENMRPRLSSTAPALVERAMCWLEQDNLPAAEDAVLRAIKDEPHFLQAELLRLELRRRPESGDEELVTQAEELVNRQPDPPAVVLEIYGWALLHRAEVTGDRKLSDQAMEQFDRSERVGPPLPGVTNGKILIHLSNDRFESALQAVDAAIAREPTSPQLHLCRAEIMTAAGEQPRARLESYQPVLDRDPRDLSARIAKVGALISLERIAEAEQIVAVLCAELPGNRKVDAAVRWLREPWRMLESPTIEMKIDRPWENGKDDPEQVLELLTNEVCVKLGLARPVVSRLRERVVEDRRALLQRAFEEEQNYLHARARFQVRTDRARRGVVWRLLGRALFESAFGFAAGAIALLVWLATGHGDPFSGWRLALTAGLPVVFLAVAALNRFVRLPVDLGIVLAVLGSVAVLAASVWIGVQQLGAVPGSVAGIVVAVALIGTVLGGNLLRLRFAKPSARAPQQAFDRWLNSIYGNGLLHLAIGARASLKRVYGTCLPVLDGTYSDAPVEIDTPASDELRRLLRQRSKGSFALAGPRGVGKSTLLDRWCAGQFLRDAGSERRVRRDLTVKVDAPVGYQSKEFLTHLFGKLCDAVEEYARTSPGLVNRSGESAPRGLLRLTSPAQPDGSVQPADLAALAREEREKIRFLQSHTKEGEFSLGFTPLKATNVGYKSKASVRRDDVPLNHPELVDRFRDFLGLTAQLVAEYDSKVLIGIDELDRISDGEGAQRFLNELKAVFNVRNCYFLVSVSEDALAEFELAAMGMRTVFDSAFDSIVRVDYFSFEQARSLLNRRIRDLPEQFAALAYVFSGGLARELARTAETIACDKSEEQLAIVAAHLVQRQLDRTTRAAMDRVSRSAARRAGAALIPVLDERPVGKLTSGVLREYAAKVAGTGFAKGEPSGLAGIRLDVVAMVEYLAVLIDVFDERLVKGRMAAGLERGLGAFENLARVRRYLGANSSGARELLRGFCEAWMIATATPTSRACLMPPWRDGRASGSARLRLHRANGVDRDLNESKDSEAV
;
A
#
# COMPACT_ATOMS: atom_id res chain seq x y z
N MET A 1 -33.24 -37.58 -49.20
CA MET A 1 -32.00 -36.91 -48.77
C MET A 1 -32.20 -35.41 -48.49
N SER A 2 -32.67 -34.55 -49.41
CA SER A 2 -32.85 -33.10 -49.12
C SER A 2 -33.77 -32.82 -47.92
N THR A 3 -34.90 -33.54 -47.80
CA THR A 3 -35.85 -33.40 -46.69
C THR A 3 -35.35 -33.91 -45.34
N GLN A 4 -34.31 -34.76 -45.30
CA GLN A 4 -33.68 -35.22 -44.05
C GLN A 4 -32.58 -34.25 -43.63
N LEU A 5 -31.78 -33.75 -44.58
CA LEU A 5 -30.79 -32.69 -44.33
C LEU A 5 -31.47 -31.44 -43.76
N ASP A 6 -32.55 -30.96 -44.36
CA ASP A 6 -33.26 -29.77 -43.88
C ASP A 6 -33.87 -29.98 -42.48
N LYS A 7 -34.26 -31.21 -42.12
CA LYS A 7 -34.66 -31.55 -40.74
C LYS A 7 -33.49 -31.54 -39.77
N GLY A 8 -32.32 -32.04 -40.17
CA GLY A 8 -31.09 -31.98 -39.37
C GLY A 8 -30.65 -30.55 -39.08
N TYR A 9 -30.65 -29.67 -40.09
CA TYR A 9 -30.38 -28.24 -39.91
C TYR A 9 -31.46 -27.52 -39.11
N ALA A 10 -32.74 -27.89 -39.26
CA ALA A 10 -33.79 -27.36 -38.40
C ALA A 10 -33.64 -27.77 -36.92
N ALA A 11 -33.09 -28.98 -36.64
CA ALA A 11 -32.75 -29.41 -35.29
C ALA A 11 -31.56 -28.62 -34.73
N LEU A 12 -30.54 -28.31 -35.54
CA LEU A 12 -29.45 -27.40 -35.16
C LEU A 12 -29.97 -26.00 -34.78
N CYS A 13 -30.88 -25.41 -35.57
CA CYS A 13 -31.46 -24.10 -35.26
C CYS A 13 -32.30 -24.08 -33.96
N ARG A 14 -32.78 -25.25 -33.52
CA ARG A 14 -33.50 -25.42 -32.24
C ARG A 14 -32.58 -25.75 -31.07
N PHE A 15 -31.27 -25.83 -31.30
CA PHE A 15 -30.30 -26.28 -30.31
C PHE A 15 -30.62 -27.69 -29.78
N ASP A 16 -30.96 -28.61 -30.69
CA ASP A 16 -31.06 -30.04 -30.41
C ASP A 16 -29.95 -30.80 -31.15
N GLY A 17 -28.77 -30.84 -30.53
CA GLY A 17 -27.59 -31.47 -31.08
C GLY A 17 -27.69 -33.00 -31.17
N VAL A 18 -28.48 -33.64 -30.30
CA VAL A 18 -28.65 -35.10 -30.29
C VAL A 18 -29.49 -35.54 -31.48
N ALA A 19 -30.64 -34.90 -31.70
CA ALA A 19 -31.48 -35.19 -32.85
C ALA A 19 -30.79 -34.81 -34.16
N ALA A 20 -30.07 -33.68 -34.19
CA ALA A 20 -29.28 -33.30 -35.36
C ALA A 20 -28.21 -34.34 -35.69
N LEU A 21 -27.44 -34.80 -34.69
CA LEU A 21 -26.39 -35.80 -34.88
C LEU A 21 -26.95 -37.13 -35.40
N SER A 22 -28.07 -37.61 -34.83
CA SER A 22 -28.69 -38.86 -35.31
C SER A 22 -29.15 -38.76 -36.76
N ILE A 23 -29.74 -37.63 -37.15
CA ILE A 23 -30.21 -37.41 -38.53
C ILE A 23 -29.02 -37.35 -39.49
N PHE A 24 -27.93 -36.65 -39.13
CA PHE A 24 -26.75 -36.58 -39.99
C PHE A 24 -26.02 -37.93 -40.08
N ASP A 25 -25.94 -38.70 -38.98
CA ASP A 25 -25.36 -40.05 -39.00
C ASP A 25 -26.18 -41.01 -39.88
N GLU A 26 -27.51 -40.91 -39.90
CA GLU A 26 -28.38 -41.66 -40.82
C GLU A 26 -28.11 -41.30 -42.29
N VAL A 27 -28.02 -40.00 -42.61
CA VAL A 27 -27.74 -39.53 -43.99
C VAL A 27 -26.33 -39.95 -44.44
N ILE A 28 -25.32 -39.89 -43.55
CA ILE A 28 -23.95 -40.35 -43.84
C ILE A 28 -23.90 -41.87 -44.02
N GLY A 29 -24.74 -42.63 -43.32
CA GLY A 29 -24.90 -44.06 -43.51
C GLY A 29 -25.45 -44.43 -44.90
N GLU A 30 -26.27 -43.57 -45.50
CA GLU A 30 -26.80 -43.72 -46.88
C GLU A 30 -25.82 -43.22 -47.95
N ASP A 31 -25.17 -42.06 -47.73
CA ASP A 31 -24.14 -41.48 -48.60
C ASP A 31 -22.95 -40.93 -47.78
N GLY A 32 -21.86 -41.69 -47.73
CA GLY A 32 -20.69 -41.37 -46.93
C GLY A 32 -19.88 -40.16 -47.40
N ASN A 33 -20.21 -39.56 -48.56
CA ASN A 33 -19.48 -38.41 -49.12
C ASN A 33 -20.32 -37.12 -49.21
N ASP A 34 -21.53 -37.10 -48.64
CA ASP A 34 -22.35 -35.88 -48.64
C ASP A 34 -21.71 -34.79 -47.75
N VAL A 35 -21.16 -33.76 -48.41
CA VAL A 35 -20.45 -32.64 -47.75
C VAL A 35 -21.38 -31.89 -46.79
N ARG A 36 -22.66 -31.75 -47.10
CA ARG A 36 -23.64 -31.01 -46.29
C ARG A 36 -24.06 -31.80 -45.05
N ALA A 37 -24.08 -33.14 -45.15
CA ALA A 37 -24.29 -34.03 -44.00
C ALA A 37 -23.07 -34.09 -43.08
N LEU A 38 -21.86 -34.20 -43.65
CA LEU A 38 -20.60 -34.25 -42.89
C LEU A 38 -20.32 -32.92 -42.16
N THR A 39 -20.56 -31.78 -42.80
CA THR A 39 -20.45 -30.45 -42.14
C THR A 39 -21.55 -30.25 -41.10
N GLY A 40 -22.78 -30.69 -41.36
CA GLY A 40 -23.86 -30.72 -40.37
C GLY A 40 -23.52 -31.56 -39.14
N ARG A 41 -22.87 -32.71 -39.34
CA ARG A 41 -22.34 -33.57 -38.28
C ARG A 41 -21.25 -32.88 -37.47
N VAL A 42 -20.31 -32.16 -38.11
CA VAL A 42 -19.31 -31.34 -37.40
C VAL A 42 -20.00 -30.34 -36.48
N ARG A 43 -21.01 -29.62 -36.96
CA ARG A 43 -21.79 -28.65 -36.17
C ARG A 43 -22.53 -29.31 -35.01
N ALA A 44 -23.15 -30.46 -35.22
CA ALA A 44 -23.84 -31.21 -34.17
C ALA A 44 -22.87 -31.75 -33.10
N LEU A 45 -21.73 -32.29 -33.50
CA LEU A 45 -20.67 -32.74 -32.59
C LEU A 45 -20.07 -31.57 -31.79
N TRP A 46 -19.90 -30.42 -32.43
CA TRP A 46 -19.46 -29.19 -31.78
C TRP A 46 -20.48 -28.74 -30.72
N MET A 47 -21.77 -28.69 -31.07
CA MET A 47 -22.84 -28.33 -30.15
C MET A 47 -22.96 -29.30 -28.95
N LEU A 48 -22.66 -30.59 -29.16
CA LEU A 48 -22.63 -31.62 -28.10
C LEU A 48 -21.33 -31.62 -27.27
N ARG A 49 -20.46 -30.64 -27.46
CA ARG A 49 -19.15 -30.52 -26.78
C ARG A 49 -18.20 -31.69 -27.04
N ARG A 50 -18.33 -32.37 -28.18
CA ARG A 50 -17.43 -33.45 -28.64
C ARG A 50 -16.34 -32.88 -29.56
N TRP A 51 -15.52 -31.98 -29.00
CA TRP A 51 -14.53 -31.15 -29.73
C TRP A 51 -13.54 -31.97 -30.56
N SER A 52 -13.00 -33.04 -29.98
CA SER A 52 -12.04 -33.93 -30.65
C SER A 52 -12.63 -34.59 -31.89
N ASP A 53 -13.89 -35.03 -31.78
CA ASP A 53 -14.56 -35.77 -32.84
C ASP A 53 -14.94 -34.83 -33.98
N ALA A 54 -15.40 -33.62 -33.66
CA ALA A 54 -15.69 -32.57 -34.63
C ALA A 54 -14.44 -32.10 -35.37
N ARG A 55 -13.29 -31.94 -34.70
CA ARG A 55 -12.02 -31.59 -35.34
C ARG A 55 -11.48 -32.71 -36.22
N CYS A 56 -11.52 -33.95 -35.75
CA CYS A 56 -11.12 -35.12 -36.53
C CYS A 56 -11.97 -35.24 -37.82
N GLN A 57 -13.28 -34.97 -37.70
CA GLN A 57 -14.18 -34.86 -38.85
C GLN A 57 -13.81 -33.70 -39.79
N LEU A 58 -13.44 -32.54 -39.24
CA LEU A 58 -13.08 -31.37 -40.03
C LEU A 58 -11.74 -31.57 -40.77
N GLU A 59 -10.76 -32.21 -40.14
CA GLU A 59 -9.45 -32.55 -40.74
C GLU A 59 -9.60 -33.51 -41.93
N ALA A 60 -10.64 -34.36 -41.93
CA ALA A 60 -10.92 -35.27 -43.03
C ALA A 60 -11.26 -34.55 -44.35
N PHE A 61 -11.62 -33.26 -44.30
CA PHE A 61 -11.84 -32.43 -45.50
C PHE A 61 -10.53 -31.91 -46.14
N GLY A 62 -9.37 -32.03 -45.48
CA GLY A 62 -8.07 -31.58 -46.01
C GLY A 62 -8.03 -30.05 -46.25
N ASP A 63 -7.49 -29.58 -47.37
CA ASP A 63 -7.51 -28.15 -47.78
C ASP A 63 -8.69 -27.79 -48.71
N ARG A 64 -9.75 -28.61 -48.74
CA ARG A 64 -10.91 -28.35 -49.62
C ARG A 64 -11.74 -27.16 -49.10
N ASP A 65 -11.59 -26.00 -49.72
CA ASP A 65 -12.33 -24.75 -49.42
C ASP A 65 -13.31 -24.33 -50.54
N ASP A 66 -13.82 -25.30 -51.30
CA ASP A 66 -14.68 -25.04 -52.47
C ASP A 66 -16.18 -24.93 -52.11
N SER A 67 -16.57 -25.26 -50.87
CA SER A 67 -17.95 -25.26 -50.40
C SER A 67 -18.18 -24.26 -49.28
N VAL A 68 -19.29 -23.52 -49.36
CA VAL A 68 -19.74 -22.59 -48.31
C VAL A 68 -19.92 -23.31 -46.98
N ASP A 69 -20.52 -24.51 -46.97
CA ASP A 69 -20.78 -25.27 -45.74
C ASP A 69 -19.48 -25.69 -45.02
N VAL A 70 -18.41 -25.97 -45.78
CA VAL A 70 -17.10 -26.33 -45.22
C VAL A 70 -16.41 -25.09 -44.65
N ALA A 71 -16.48 -23.96 -45.35
CA ALA A 71 -15.95 -22.68 -44.86
C ALA A 71 -16.69 -22.22 -43.58
N LEU A 72 -18.01 -22.38 -43.51
CA LEU A 72 -18.82 -22.12 -42.32
C LEU A 72 -18.45 -23.05 -41.16
N ALA A 73 -18.28 -24.35 -41.41
CA ALA A 73 -17.86 -25.31 -40.38
C ALA A 73 -16.43 -25.01 -39.87
N ARG A 74 -15.50 -24.63 -40.74
CA ARG A 74 -14.15 -24.18 -40.36
C ARG A 74 -14.19 -22.90 -39.53
N GLY A 75 -14.98 -21.92 -39.98
CA GLY A 75 -15.19 -20.67 -39.26
C GLY A 75 -15.74 -20.92 -37.86
N LEU A 76 -16.76 -21.77 -37.73
CA LEU A 76 -17.39 -22.12 -36.45
C LEU A 76 -16.43 -22.87 -35.51
N VAL A 77 -15.61 -23.79 -36.02
CA VAL A 77 -14.61 -24.51 -35.22
C VAL A 77 -13.45 -23.59 -34.80
N ALA A 78 -12.98 -22.72 -35.71
CA ALA A 78 -11.89 -21.77 -35.45
C ALA A 78 -12.32 -20.63 -34.51
N LEU A 79 -13.58 -20.18 -34.60
CA LEU A 79 -14.15 -19.14 -33.75
C LEU A 79 -14.28 -19.56 -32.28
N GLY A 80 -14.05 -20.84 -31.96
CA GLY A 80 -14.47 -21.40 -30.67
C GLY A 80 -16.00 -21.39 -30.59
N GLN A 81 -16.62 -21.65 -29.44
CA GLN A 81 -18.10 -21.64 -29.36
C GLN A 81 -18.70 -20.24 -29.61
N PRO A 82 -19.56 -20.05 -30.62
CA PRO A 82 -20.39 -18.86 -30.75
C PRO A 82 -21.90 -19.18 -30.65
N ASP A 83 -22.26 -20.45 -30.42
CA ASP A 83 -23.64 -20.96 -30.50
C ASP A 83 -24.19 -21.45 -29.15
N ASP A 84 -23.74 -20.92 -28.02
CA ASP A 84 -24.48 -21.07 -26.76
C ASP A 84 -25.30 -19.79 -26.55
N PRO A 85 -26.64 -19.80 -26.74
CA PRO A 85 -27.46 -18.61 -26.53
C PRO A 85 -27.59 -18.21 -25.06
N SER A 86 -26.91 -18.90 -24.13
CA SER A 86 -26.59 -18.45 -22.77
C SER A 86 -25.51 -17.38 -22.81
N TYR A 87 -25.90 -16.20 -23.28
CA TYR A 87 -25.01 -15.07 -23.58
C TYR A 87 -24.48 -14.31 -22.35
N LEU A 88 -24.17 -15.02 -21.26
CA LEU A 88 -23.34 -14.47 -20.18
C LEU A 88 -22.31 -15.45 -19.64
N ALA A 89 -22.15 -16.62 -20.27
CA ALA A 89 -20.90 -17.33 -20.19
C ALA A 89 -19.89 -16.61 -21.10
N VAL A 90 -19.34 -15.50 -20.61
CA VAL A 90 -18.00 -15.07 -21.06
C VAL A 90 -17.14 -16.32 -21.01
N ASP A 91 -16.55 -16.70 -22.14
CA ASP A 91 -15.56 -17.75 -22.36
C ASP A 91 -15.82 -19.16 -21.80
N CYS A 92 -16.62 -19.93 -22.53
CA CYS A 92 -16.48 -21.38 -22.58
C CYS A 92 -15.73 -21.79 -23.86
N GLY A 93 -14.53 -21.25 -24.12
CA GLY A 93 -13.79 -21.69 -25.31
C GLY A 93 -12.55 -20.93 -25.79
N SER A 94 -12.08 -19.84 -25.15
CA SER A 94 -10.89 -19.13 -25.67
C SER A 94 -9.60 -19.92 -25.73
N ALA A 95 -9.50 -21.07 -25.06
CA ALA A 95 -8.26 -21.85 -25.05
C ALA A 95 -7.83 -22.38 -26.43
N GLU A 96 -8.74 -22.43 -27.42
CA GLU A 96 -8.42 -22.89 -28.78
C GLU A 96 -9.05 -22.03 -29.88
N ARG A 97 -9.47 -20.81 -29.54
CA ARG A 97 -10.04 -19.84 -30.48
C ARG A 97 -8.92 -19.23 -31.33
N ASP A 98 -9.03 -19.38 -32.64
CA ASP A 98 -8.16 -18.73 -33.61
C ASP A 98 -8.97 -17.68 -34.38
N ASP A 99 -8.92 -16.45 -33.87
CA ASP A 99 -9.67 -15.31 -34.41
C ASP A 99 -9.34 -15.05 -35.89
N GLU A 100 -8.07 -15.22 -36.29
CA GLU A 100 -7.64 -14.96 -37.67
C GLU A 100 -8.05 -16.10 -38.61
N ALA A 101 -7.96 -17.36 -38.17
CA ALA A 101 -8.48 -18.49 -38.94
C ALA A 101 -10.01 -18.43 -39.08
N ALA A 102 -10.73 -17.99 -38.04
CA ALA A 102 -12.17 -17.79 -38.08
C ALA A 102 -12.56 -16.70 -39.07
N ILE A 103 -11.93 -15.53 -38.98
CA ILE A 103 -12.15 -14.42 -39.92
C ILE A 103 -11.86 -14.89 -41.35
N ALA A 104 -10.73 -15.55 -41.60
CA ALA A 104 -10.37 -16.04 -42.93
C ALA A 104 -11.40 -17.03 -43.50
N ALA A 105 -11.91 -17.96 -42.67
CA ALA A 105 -12.90 -18.93 -43.07
C ALA A 105 -14.27 -18.30 -43.36
N PHE A 106 -14.73 -17.35 -42.55
CA PHE A 106 -15.99 -16.64 -42.80
C PHE A 106 -15.89 -15.64 -43.96
N GLU A 107 -14.75 -14.95 -44.13
CA GLU A 107 -14.48 -14.15 -45.33
C GLU A 107 -14.51 -15.03 -46.58
N ARG A 108 -13.98 -16.24 -46.51
CA ARG A 108 -14.06 -17.21 -47.60
C ARG A 108 -15.50 -17.64 -47.88
N ALA A 109 -16.32 -17.89 -46.86
CA ALA A 109 -17.73 -18.22 -47.02
C ALA A 109 -18.51 -17.09 -47.73
N VAL A 110 -18.25 -15.82 -47.36
CA VAL A 110 -18.86 -14.64 -48.00
C VAL A 110 -18.35 -14.43 -49.44
N GLN A 111 -17.08 -14.75 -49.73
CA GLN A 111 -16.54 -14.70 -51.10
C GLN A 111 -17.15 -15.77 -52.01
N LEU A 112 -17.45 -16.96 -51.47
CA LEU A 112 -18.08 -18.06 -52.20
C LEU A 112 -19.58 -17.79 -52.45
N ASP A 113 -20.26 -17.18 -51.48
CA ASP A 113 -21.66 -16.75 -51.59
C ASP A 113 -21.91 -15.42 -50.87
N GLU A 114 -21.94 -14.32 -51.63
CA GLU A 114 -22.25 -12.98 -51.13
C GLU A 114 -23.68 -12.85 -50.55
N SER A 115 -24.56 -13.81 -50.83
CA SER A 115 -25.94 -13.82 -50.32
C SER A 115 -26.11 -14.62 -49.02
N SER A 116 -25.06 -15.27 -48.54
CA SER A 116 -25.07 -16.06 -47.31
C SER A 116 -25.20 -15.15 -46.07
N VAL A 117 -26.37 -15.18 -45.44
CA VAL A 117 -26.62 -14.47 -44.16
C VAL A 117 -25.68 -15.02 -43.10
N GLU A 118 -25.56 -16.34 -42.99
CA GLU A 118 -24.76 -17.04 -41.98
C GLU A 118 -23.26 -16.74 -42.11
N GLY A 119 -22.75 -16.60 -43.33
CA GLY A 119 -21.36 -16.20 -43.57
C GLY A 119 -21.08 -14.76 -43.14
N ALA A 120 -21.98 -13.83 -43.47
CA ALA A 120 -21.84 -12.43 -43.09
C ALA A 120 -22.04 -12.19 -41.58
N THR A 121 -23.01 -12.87 -40.96
CA THR A 121 -23.20 -12.82 -39.50
C THR A 121 -22.03 -13.49 -38.79
N GLY A 122 -21.57 -14.66 -39.22
CA GLY A 122 -20.41 -15.33 -38.64
C GLY A 122 -19.12 -14.51 -38.75
N LEU A 123 -18.92 -13.78 -39.85
CA LEU A 123 -17.83 -12.82 -40.00
C LEU A 123 -17.95 -11.65 -39.00
N ALA A 124 -19.15 -11.10 -38.83
CA ALA A 124 -19.41 -10.07 -37.83
C ALA A 124 -19.18 -10.59 -36.40
N THR A 125 -19.59 -11.83 -36.09
CA THR A 125 -19.32 -12.51 -34.83
C THR A 125 -17.82 -12.65 -34.59
N ALA A 126 -17.04 -13.05 -35.61
CA ALA A 126 -15.57 -13.16 -35.51
C ALA A 126 -14.88 -11.80 -35.30
N TYR A 127 -15.32 -10.75 -35.99
CA TYR A 127 -14.84 -9.40 -35.73
C TYR A 127 -15.25 -8.87 -34.35
N ARG A 128 -16.45 -9.20 -33.87
CA ARG A 128 -16.92 -8.83 -32.53
C ARG A 128 -16.11 -9.53 -31.44
N MET A 129 -15.92 -10.84 -31.54
CA MET A 129 -15.18 -11.66 -30.57
C MET A 129 -13.67 -11.35 -30.53
N SER A 130 -13.10 -10.88 -31.64
CA SER A 130 -11.73 -10.34 -31.70
C SER A 130 -11.59 -8.89 -31.19
N GLY A 131 -12.68 -8.29 -30.69
CA GLY A 131 -12.72 -6.91 -30.16
C GLY A 131 -12.71 -5.81 -31.24
N ARG A 132 -12.81 -6.18 -32.53
CA ARG A 132 -12.82 -5.27 -33.68
C ARG A 132 -14.26 -4.82 -33.99
N LEU A 133 -14.94 -4.24 -33.00
CA LEU A 133 -16.37 -3.87 -33.07
C LEU A 133 -16.74 -2.98 -34.27
N GLN A 134 -15.88 -2.03 -34.63
CA GLN A 134 -16.12 -1.15 -35.79
C GLN A 134 -16.17 -1.95 -37.10
N ARG A 135 -15.30 -2.95 -37.27
CA ARG A 135 -15.33 -3.82 -38.46
C ARG A 135 -16.54 -4.75 -38.46
N ALA A 136 -16.97 -5.23 -37.29
CA ALA A 136 -18.20 -6.01 -37.19
C ALA A 136 -19.42 -5.20 -37.65
N GLU A 137 -19.52 -3.94 -37.22
CA GLU A 137 -20.58 -3.03 -37.68
C GLU A 137 -20.47 -2.73 -39.18
N GLU A 138 -19.27 -2.47 -39.71
CA GLU A 138 -19.06 -2.27 -41.15
C GLU A 138 -19.53 -3.49 -41.96
N VAL A 139 -19.25 -4.72 -41.52
CA VAL A 139 -19.73 -5.93 -42.18
C VAL A 139 -21.26 -5.98 -42.19
N LEU A 140 -21.92 -5.71 -41.05
CA LEU A 140 -23.37 -5.71 -40.93
C LEU A 140 -24.05 -4.55 -41.69
N GLU A 141 -23.41 -3.39 -41.81
CA GLU A 141 -23.91 -2.24 -42.56
C GLU A 141 -23.75 -2.40 -44.07
N ASN A 142 -22.68 -3.06 -44.51
CA ASN A 142 -22.41 -3.34 -45.91
C ASN A 142 -23.24 -4.51 -46.46
N MET A 143 -23.99 -5.23 -45.60
CA MET A 143 -24.96 -6.23 -46.04
C MET A 143 -26.05 -5.59 -46.91
N ARG A 144 -26.54 -6.33 -47.91
CA ARG A 144 -27.67 -5.87 -48.73
C ARG A 144 -28.86 -5.56 -47.81
N PRO A 145 -29.64 -4.48 -48.06
CA PRO A 145 -30.68 -4.02 -47.12
C PRO A 145 -31.68 -5.08 -46.67
N ARG A 146 -32.06 -6.02 -47.55
CA ARG A 146 -32.95 -7.15 -47.21
C ARG A 146 -32.30 -8.22 -46.33
N LEU A 147 -30.98 -8.39 -46.41
CA LEU A 147 -30.23 -9.33 -45.57
C LEU A 147 -29.96 -8.73 -44.18
N SER A 148 -29.67 -7.42 -44.13
CA SER A 148 -29.44 -6.67 -42.88
C SER A 148 -30.67 -6.61 -41.93
N SER A 149 -31.86 -6.88 -42.46
CA SER A 149 -33.12 -6.89 -41.70
C SER A 149 -33.56 -8.27 -41.22
N THR A 150 -32.80 -9.32 -41.53
CA THR A 150 -33.10 -10.70 -41.10
C THR A 150 -32.89 -10.87 -39.60
N ALA A 151 -33.65 -11.75 -38.96
CA ALA A 151 -33.54 -12.02 -37.52
C ALA A 151 -32.10 -12.34 -37.05
N PRO A 152 -31.29 -13.19 -37.73
CA PRO A 152 -29.89 -13.45 -37.33
C PRO A 152 -28.99 -12.20 -37.40
N ALA A 153 -29.12 -11.39 -38.44
CA ALA A 153 -28.34 -10.17 -38.60
C ALA A 153 -28.72 -9.09 -37.56
N LEU A 154 -30.01 -8.99 -37.23
CA LEU A 154 -30.50 -8.10 -36.17
C LEU A 154 -30.04 -8.54 -34.78
N VAL A 155 -29.97 -9.86 -34.51
CA VAL A 155 -29.41 -10.41 -33.28
C VAL A 155 -27.93 -10.04 -33.16
N GLU A 156 -27.10 -10.29 -34.18
CA GLU A 156 -25.67 -9.92 -34.12
C GLU A 156 -25.46 -8.40 -34.01
N ARG A 157 -26.34 -7.59 -34.60
CA ARG A 157 -26.32 -6.14 -34.44
C ARG A 157 -26.67 -5.71 -33.02
N ALA A 158 -27.65 -6.36 -32.39
CA ALA A 158 -27.97 -6.16 -30.98
C ALA A 158 -26.79 -6.54 -30.08
N MET A 159 -26.07 -7.61 -30.40
CA MET A 159 -24.84 -8.01 -29.69
C MET A 159 -23.72 -6.98 -29.81
N CYS A 160 -23.49 -6.43 -31.00
CA CYS A 160 -22.52 -5.36 -31.19
C CYS A 160 -22.85 -4.13 -30.34
N TRP A 161 -24.13 -3.75 -30.26
CA TRP A 161 -24.58 -2.62 -29.42
C TRP A 161 -24.55 -2.91 -27.93
N LEU A 162 -24.73 -4.16 -27.52
CA LEU A 162 -24.56 -4.60 -26.14
C LEU A 162 -23.12 -4.42 -25.66
N GLU A 163 -22.13 -4.85 -26.45
CA GLU A 163 -20.70 -4.67 -26.15
C GLU A 163 -20.29 -3.18 -26.09
N GLN A 164 -21.02 -2.31 -26.77
CA GLN A 164 -20.86 -0.86 -26.73
C GLN A 164 -21.62 -0.16 -25.58
N ASP A 165 -22.31 -0.92 -24.72
CA ASP A 165 -23.17 -0.42 -23.63
C ASP A 165 -24.37 0.44 -24.14
N ASN A 166 -24.79 0.24 -25.39
CA ASN A 166 -25.94 0.90 -26.01
C ASN A 166 -27.21 0.04 -25.92
N LEU A 167 -27.72 -0.10 -24.71
CA LEU A 167 -28.86 -0.95 -24.38
C LEU A 167 -30.15 -0.61 -25.13
N PRO A 168 -30.54 0.68 -25.30
CA PRO A 168 -31.78 1.01 -26.01
C PRO A 168 -31.75 0.58 -27.48
N ALA A 169 -30.59 0.67 -28.13
CA ALA A 169 -30.44 0.23 -29.51
C ALA A 169 -30.45 -1.31 -29.62
N ALA A 170 -29.80 -2.00 -28.67
CA ALA A 170 -29.83 -3.45 -28.60
C ALA A 170 -31.26 -3.99 -28.41
N GLU A 171 -32.04 -3.40 -27.50
CA GLU A 171 -33.43 -3.80 -27.26
C GLU A 171 -34.31 -3.57 -28.50
N ASP A 172 -34.15 -2.44 -29.21
CA ASP A 172 -34.87 -2.19 -30.47
C ASP A 172 -34.54 -3.23 -31.55
N ALA A 173 -33.25 -3.58 -31.73
CA ALA A 173 -32.85 -4.61 -32.69
C ALA A 173 -33.43 -5.99 -32.35
N VAL A 174 -33.43 -6.38 -31.07
CA VAL A 174 -34.03 -7.65 -30.63
C VAL A 174 -35.54 -7.67 -30.86
N LEU A 175 -36.24 -6.58 -30.55
CA LEU A 175 -37.68 -6.47 -30.82
C LEU A 175 -38.00 -6.55 -32.32
N ARG A 176 -37.12 -5.98 -33.16
CA ARG A 176 -37.24 -6.09 -34.62
C ARG A 176 -36.95 -7.51 -35.11
N ALA A 177 -35.99 -8.22 -34.51
CA ALA A 177 -35.70 -9.61 -34.83
C ALA A 177 -36.89 -10.53 -34.51
N ILE A 178 -37.51 -10.37 -33.33
CA ILE A 178 -38.71 -11.13 -32.92
C ILE A 178 -39.91 -10.80 -33.82
N LYS A 179 -39.99 -9.56 -34.32
CA LYS A 179 -41.05 -9.14 -35.24
C LYS A 179 -40.87 -9.76 -36.64
N ASP A 180 -39.62 -9.90 -37.09
CA ASP A 180 -39.27 -10.51 -38.37
C ASP A 180 -39.54 -12.02 -38.35
N GLU A 181 -38.97 -12.71 -37.36
CA GLU A 181 -39.19 -14.13 -37.11
C GLU A 181 -39.76 -14.35 -35.70
N PRO A 182 -41.10 -14.46 -35.57
CA PRO A 182 -41.73 -14.86 -34.32
C PRO A 182 -41.21 -16.23 -33.87
N HIS A 183 -40.80 -16.36 -32.61
CA HIS A 183 -40.22 -17.58 -32.02
C HIS A 183 -38.79 -17.90 -32.47
N PHE A 184 -38.05 -16.91 -33.00
CA PHE A 184 -36.61 -17.05 -33.16
C PHE A 184 -35.92 -17.14 -31.79
N LEU A 185 -35.52 -18.36 -31.41
CA LEU A 185 -35.08 -18.69 -30.06
C LEU A 185 -33.89 -17.83 -29.60
N GLN A 186 -32.93 -17.55 -30.48
CA GLN A 186 -31.78 -16.70 -30.15
C GLN A 186 -32.19 -15.26 -29.77
N ALA A 187 -33.18 -14.68 -30.45
CA ALA A 187 -33.69 -13.34 -30.11
C ALA A 187 -34.53 -13.34 -28.82
N GLU A 188 -35.32 -14.38 -28.58
CA GLU A 188 -36.07 -14.52 -27.33
C GLU A 188 -35.13 -14.70 -26.12
N LEU A 189 -34.06 -15.49 -26.27
CA LEU A 189 -33.03 -15.67 -25.24
C LEU A 189 -32.25 -14.37 -25.00
N LEU A 190 -31.84 -13.67 -26.06
CA LEU A 190 -31.18 -12.37 -25.93
C LEU A 190 -32.07 -11.31 -25.26
N ARG A 191 -33.39 -11.37 -25.50
CA ARG A 191 -34.36 -10.49 -24.83
C ARG A 191 -34.43 -10.76 -23.33
N LEU A 192 -34.49 -12.02 -22.92
CA LEU A 192 -34.48 -12.40 -21.51
C LEU A 192 -33.17 -11.95 -20.85
N GLU A 193 -32.04 -12.12 -21.55
CA GLU A 193 -30.72 -11.70 -21.07
C GLU A 193 -30.60 -10.18 -20.91
N LEU A 194 -31.07 -9.39 -21.88
CA LEU A 194 -31.12 -7.92 -21.80
C LEU A 194 -31.90 -7.42 -20.58
N ARG A 195 -32.97 -8.13 -20.21
CA ARG A 195 -33.84 -7.85 -19.07
C ARG A 195 -33.33 -8.43 -17.75
N ARG A 196 -32.38 -9.36 -17.79
CA ARG A 196 -31.72 -9.97 -16.62
C ARG A 196 -30.76 -8.96 -15.99
N ARG A 197 -31.28 -7.96 -15.28
CA ARG A 197 -30.50 -6.95 -14.56
C ARG A 197 -30.56 -7.21 -13.05
N PRO A 198 -29.45 -7.02 -12.31
CA PRO A 198 -29.42 -7.22 -10.87
C PRO A 198 -30.35 -6.28 -10.07
N GLU A 199 -30.82 -5.18 -10.68
CA GLU A 199 -31.72 -4.21 -10.05
C GLU A 199 -33.22 -4.51 -10.28
N SER A 200 -33.57 -5.34 -11.27
CA SER A 200 -34.94 -5.63 -11.67
C SER A 200 -35.30 -7.06 -11.27
N GLY A 201 -35.69 -7.25 -10.01
CA GLY A 201 -36.29 -8.49 -9.50
C GLY A 201 -37.68 -8.75 -10.08
N ASP A 202 -37.79 -8.72 -11.40
CA ASP A 202 -39.06 -8.67 -12.12
C ASP A 202 -39.67 -10.07 -12.24
N GLU A 203 -40.86 -10.23 -11.66
CA GLU A 203 -41.71 -11.40 -11.82
C GLU A 203 -42.00 -11.73 -13.28
N GLU A 204 -42.09 -10.70 -14.12
CA GLU A 204 -42.32 -10.81 -15.57
C GLU A 204 -41.21 -11.61 -16.27
N LEU A 205 -39.95 -11.52 -15.82
CA LEU A 205 -38.81 -12.26 -16.40
C LEU A 205 -38.97 -13.77 -16.18
N VAL A 206 -39.31 -14.16 -14.94
CA VAL A 206 -39.52 -15.57 -14.57
C VAL A 206 -40.70 -16.14 -15.36
N THR A 207 -41.80 -15.40 -15.48
CA THR A 207 -42.97 -15.83 -16.26
C THR A 207 -42.65 -15.97 -17.75
N GLN A 208 -41.86 -15.07 -18.34
CA GLN A 208 -41.46 -15.16 -19.75
C GLN A 208 -40.52 -16.36 -20.00
N ALA A 209 -39.60 -16.63 -19.09
CA ALA A 209 -38.74 -17.81 -19.16
C ALA A 209 -39.53 -19.12 -18.94
N GLU A 210 -40.47 -19.14 -18.01
CA GLU A 210 -41.37 -20.28 -17.78
C GLU A 210 -42.27 -20.56 -18.99
N GLU A 211 -42.80 -19.52 -19.63
CA GLU A 211 -43.58 -19.65 -20.86
C GLU A 211 -42.75 -20.27 -21.99
N LEU A 212 -41.48 -19.87 -22.12
CA LEU A 212 -40.57 -20.42 -23.12
C LEU A 212 -40.30 -21.91 -22.90
N VAL A 213 -40.13 -22.33 -21.64
CA VAL A 213 -39.98 -23.75 -21.25
C VAL A 213 -41.27 -24.53 -21.55
N ASN A 214 -42.43 -24.00 -21.21
CA ASN A 214 -43.72 -24.70 -21.36
C ASN A 214 -44.20 -24.82 -22.82
N ARG A 215 -43.72 -23.95 -23.71
CA ARG A 215 -44.04 -24.00 -25.15
C ARG A 215 -43.38 -25.18 -25.87
N GLN A 216 -42.30 -25.72 -25.34
CA GLN A 216 -41.53 -26.79 -25.97
C GLN A 216 -41.70 -28.10 -25.19
N PRO A 217 -42.12 -29.21 -25.84
CA PRO A 217 -42.26 -30.49 -25.14
C PRO A 217 -40.92 -31.01 -24.59
N ASP A 218 -39.82 -30.74 -25.30
CA ASP A 218 -38.45 -31.03 -24.89
C ASP A 218 -37.63 -29.72 -24.96
N PRO A 219 -37.55 -28.93 -23.87
CA PRO A 219 -36.83 -27.65 -23.88
C PRO A 219 -35.32 -27.87 -23.96
N PRO A 220 -34.60 -27.16 -24.85
CA PRO A 220 -33.14 -27.21 -24.92
C PRO A 220 -32.48 -26.88 -23.58
N ALA A 221 -31.32 -27.47 -23.32
CA ALA A 221 -30.55 -27.25 -22.08
C ALA A 221 -30.34 -25.75 -21.78
N VAL A 222 -30.10 -24.95 -22.82
CA VAL A 222 -29.85 -23.50 -22.69
C VAL A 222 -31.09 -22.72 -22.21
N VAL A 223 -32.29 -23.16 -22.58
CA VAL A 223 -33.55 -22.55 -22.12
C VAL A 223 -33.76 -22.86 -20.63
N LEU A 224 -33.44 -24.09 -20.20
CA LEU A 224 -33.49 -24.49 -18.80
C LEU A 224 -32.44 -23.75 -17.95
N GLU A 225 -31.25 -23.52 -18.49
CA GLU A 225 -30.22 -22.68 -17.86
C GLU A 225 -30.75 -21.27 -17.60
N ILE A 226 -31.26 -20.59 -18.62
CA ILE A 226 -31.74 -19.20 -18.50
C ILE A 226 -32.92 -19.11 -17.54
N TYR A 227 -33.83 -20.09 -17.54
CA TYR A 227 -34.91 -20.17 -16.56
C TYR A 227 -34.37 -20.35 -15.13
N GLY A 228 -33.37 -21.22 -14.93
CA GLY A 228 -32.68 -21.38 -13.65
C GLY A 228 -32.05 -20.08 -13.16
N TRP A 229 -31.40 -19.32 -14.04
CA TRP A 229 -30.85 -18.01 -13.70
C TRP A 229 -31.90 -16.96 -13.39
N ALA A 230 -33.02 -16.92 -14.12
CA ALA A 230 -34.13 -16.00 -13.82
C ALA A 230 -34.71 -16.27 -12.42
N LEU A 231 -34.88 -17.55 -12.05
CA LEU A 231 -35.30 -17.98 -10.72
C LEU A 231 -34.27 -17.60 -9.64
N LEU A 232 -32.97 -17.82 -9.91
CA LEU A 232 -31.89 -17.50 -8.98
C LEU A 232 -31.80 -16.00 -8.70
N HIS A 233 -31.85 -15.14 -9.73
CA HIS A 233 -31.84 -13.69 -9.52
C HIS A 233 -33.04 -13.21 -8.71
N ARG A 234 -34.23 -13.75 -8.96
CA ARG A 234 -35.41 -13.45 -8.14
C ARG A 234 -35.21 -13.94 -6.71
N ALA A 235 -34.61 -15.12 -6.50
CA ALA A 235 -34.29 -15.64 -5.18
C ALA A 235 -33.29 -14.73 -4.43
N GLU A 236 -32.28 -14.19 -5.11
CA GLU A 236 -31.31 -13.24 -4.53
C GLU A 236 -31.98 -11.93 -4.10
N VAL A 237 -32.87 -11.38 -4.93
CA VAL A 237 -33.59 -10.12 -4.62
C VAL A 237 -34.63 -10.30 -3.52
N THR A 238 -35.35 -11.42 -3.52
CA THR A 238 -36.46 -11.67 -2.56
C THR A 238 -36.02 -12.39 -1.29
N GLY A 239 -34.86 -13.05 -1.30
CA GLY A 239 -34.39 -13.92 -0.23
C GLY A 239 -35.16 -15.24 -0.09
N ASP A 240 -36.01 -15.62 -1.05
CA ASP A 240 -36.82 -16.83 -0.97
C ASP A 240 -36.03 -18.09 -1.33
N ARG A 241 -35.82 -18.96 -0.33
CA ARG A 241 -35.13 -20.25 -0.50
C ARG A 241 -35.85 -21.20 -1.45
N LYS A 242 -37.18 -21.14 -1.56
CA LYS A 242 -37.94 -22.02 -2.46
C LYS A 242 -37.60 -21.75 -3.92
N LEU A 243 -37.37 -20.49 -4.29
CA LEU A 243 -36.97 -20.12 -5.64
C LEU A 243 -35.54 -20.59 -5.95
N SER A 244 -34.64 -20.55 -4.95
CA SER A 244 -33.29 -21.12 -5.09
C SER A 244 -33.32 -22.64 -5.27
N ASP A 245 -34.23 -23.35 -4.60
CA ASP A 245 -34.41 -24.80 -4.77
C ASP A 245 -34.99 -25.12 -6.17
N GLN A 246 -35.95 -24.32 -6.64
CA GLN A 246 -36.47 -24.44 -8.01
C GLN A 246 -35.40 -24.15 -9.07
N ALA A 247 -34.54 -23.14 -8.84
CA ALA A 247 -33.41 -22.85 -9.71
C ALA A 247 -32.44 -24.04 -9.81
N MET A 248 -32.10 -24.65 -8.65
CA MET A 248 -31.27 -25.86 -8.61
C MET A 248 -31.91 -27.02 -9.39
N GLU A 249 -33.22 -27.20 -9.29
CA GLU A 249 -33.95 -28.22 -10.06
C GLU A 249 -33.86 -27.96 -11.57
N GLN A 250 -33.97 -26.71 -12.03
CA GLN A 250 -33.83 -26.41 -13.46
C GLN A 250 -32.40 -26.63 -13.96
N PHE A 251 -31.40 -26.28 -13.16
CA PHE A 251 -30.00 -26.57 -13.45
C PHE A 251 -29.72 -28.09 -13.52
N ASP A 252 -30.32 -28.88 -12.63
CA ASP A 252 -30.24 -30.35 -12.69
C ASP A 252 -30.98 -30.92 -13.90
N ARG A 253 -32.12 -30.35 -14.30
CA ARG A 253 -32.84 -30.74 -15.52
C ARG A 253 -32.01 -30.43 -16.76
N SER A 254 -31.34 -29.28 -16.81
CA SER A 254 -30.46 -28.89 -17.91
C SER A 254 -29.35 -29.93 -18.14
N GLU A 255 -28.69 -30.40 -17.08
CA GLU A 255 -27.63 -31.42 -17.17
C GLU A 255 -28.14 -32.82 -17.55
N ARG A 256 -29.43 -33.11 -17.38
CA ARG A 256 -30.03 -34.38 -17.83
C ARG A 256 -30.37 -34.36 -19.32
N VAL A 257 -30.75 -33.19 -19.84
CA VAL A 257 -31.21 -33.03 -21.23
C VAL A 257 -30.04 -32.81 -22.18
N GLY A 258 -28.99 -32.09 -21.75
CA GLY A 258 -27.84 -31.76 -22.58
C GLY A 258 -26.50 -31.89 -21.86
N PRO A 259 -25.38 -31.66 -22.58
CA PRO A 259 -24.06 -31.66 -21.99
C PRO A 259 -23.97 -30.58 -20.88
N PRO A 260 -23.11 -30.79 -19.85
CA PRO A 260 -22.99 -29.84 -18.75
C PRO A 260 -22.53 -28.47 -19.25
N LEU A 261 -23.39 -27.47 -19.07
CA LEU A 261 -23.11 -26.08 -19.46
C LEU A 261 -22.35 -25.37 -18.32
N PRO A 262 -21.29 -24.59 -18.62
CA PRO A 262 -20.53 -23.89 -17.58
C PRO A 262 -21.36 -22.83 -16.85
N GLY A 263 -22.31 -22.19 -17.53
CA GLY A 263 -23.23 -21.25 -16.87
C GLY A 263 -24.18 -21.94 -15.88
N VAL A 264 -24.61 -23.18 -16.15
CA VAL A 264 -25.34 -24.03 -15.19
C VAL A 264 -24.46 -24.37 -13.98
N THR A 265 -23.21 -24.76 -14.23
CA THR A 265 -22.23 -25.05 -13.16
C THR A 265 -22.02 -23.82 -12.28
N ASN A 266 -21.87 -22.64 -12.89
CA ASN A 266 -21.74 -21.36 -12.19
C ASN A 266 -22.98 -21.01 -11.37
N GLY A 267 -24.18 -21.22 -11.92
CA GLY A 267 -25.44 -21.05 -11.19
C GLY A 267 -25.52 -21.95 -9.94
N LYS A 268 -25.14 -23.23 -10.05
CA LYS A 268 -25.08 -24.16 -8.91
C LYS A 268 -24.04 -23.73 -7.87
N ILE A 269 -22.87 -23.27 -8.31
CA ILE A 269 -21.82 -22.71 -7.45
C ILE A 269 -22.36 -21.52 -6.64
N LEU A 270 -23.05 -20.57 -7.29
CA LEU A 270 -23.62 -19.41 -6.62
C LEU A 270 -24.68 -19.80 -5.59
N ILE A 271 -25.51 -20.82 -5.89
CA ILE A 271 -26.44 -21.38 -4.91
C ILE A 271 -25.68 -21.99 -3.72
N HIS A 272 -24.57 -22.71 -3.95
CA HIS A 272 -23.75 -23.22 -2.85
C HIS A 272 -23.07 -22.12 -2.03
N LEU A 273 -22.60 -21.05 -2.68
CA LEU A 273 -22.00 -19.87 -2.03
C LEU A 273 -23.02 -19.11 -1.19
N SER A 274 -24.22 -18.85 -1.71
CA SER A 274 -25.31 -18.18 -0.97
C SER A 274 -25.79 -18.97 0.26
N ASN A 275 -25.52 -20.28 0.29
CA ASN A 275 -25.81 -21.18 1.40
C ASN A 275 -24.59 -21.45 2.31
N ASP A 276 -23.49 -20.70 2.15
CA ASP A 276 -22.22 -20.86 2.89
C ASP A 276 -21.59 -22.26 2.79
N ARG A 277 -21.89 -23.03 1.72
CA ARG A 277 -21.36 -24.37 1.48
C ARG A 277 -20.12 -24.34 0.56
N PHE A 278 -19.05 -23.72 1.04
CA PHE A 278 -17.82 -23.50 0.25
C PHE A 278 -17.15 -24.81 -0.21
N GLU A 279 -17.15 -25.86 0.60
CA GLU A 279 -16.58 -27.17 0.21
C GLU A 279 -17.33 -27.82 -0.95
N SER A 280 -18.67 -27.76 -0.93
CA SER A 280 -19.49 -28.28 -2.03
C SER A 280 -19.31 -27.45 -3.30
N ALA A 281 -19.16 -26.13 -3.16
CA ALA A 281 -18.84 -25.25 -4.28
C ALA A 281 -17.48 -25.59 -4.91
N LEU A 282 -16.43 -25.75 -4.10
CA LEU A 282 -15.10 -26.15 -4.57
C LEU A 282 -15.12 -27.52 -5.25
N GLN A 283 -15.79 -28.52 -4.67
CA GLN A 283 -15.94 -29.84 -5.29
C GLN A 283 -16.65 -29.78 -6.63
N ALA A 284 -17.71 -28.97 -6.75
CA ALA A 284 -18.42 -28.79 -8.01
C ALA A 284 -17.52 -28.15 -9.10
N VAL A 285 -16.71 -27.17 -8.72
CA VAL A 285 -15.78 -26.51 -9.67
C VAL A 285 -14.63 -27.42 -10.04
N ASP A 286 -14.02 -28.11 -9.07
CA ASP A 286 -12.92 -29.03 -9.35
C ASP A 286 -13.39 -30.19 -10.24
N ALA A 287 -14.63 -30.68 -10.06
CA ALA A 287 -15.24 -31.65 -10.95
C ALA A 287 -15.49 -31.09 -12.36
N ALA A 288 -15.86 -29.81 -12.48
CA ALA A 288 -16.02 -29.14 -13.76
C ALA A 288 -14.67 -28.91 -14.46
N ILE A 289 -13.64 -28.47 -13.72
CA ILE A 289 -12.26 -28.31 -14.23
C ILE A 289 -11.69 -29.65 -14.68
N ALA A 290 -11.98 -30.75 -13.98
CA ALA A 290 -11.53 -32.07 -14.40
C ALA A 290 -12.12 -32.49 -15.77
N ARG A 291 -13.32 -32.01 -16.11
CA ARG A 291 -13.97 -32.25 -17.41
C ARG A 291 -13.50 -31.28 -18.49
N GLU A 292 -13.35 -30.00 -18.13
CA GLU A 292 -12.91 -28.91 -19.01
C GLU A 292 -11.69 -28.19 -18.42
N PRO A 293 -10.48 -28.79 -18.47
CA PRO A 293 -9.28 -28.24 -17.82
C PRO A 293 -8.79 -26.93 -18.44
N THR A 294 -9.28 -26.64 -19.64
CA THR A 294 -8.91 -25.51 -20.49
C THR A 294 -9.81 -24.29 -20.29
N SER A 295 -10.94 -24.41 -19.58
CA SER A 295 -11.90 -23.31 -19.42
C SER A 295 -11.37 -22.23 -18.45
N PRO A 296 -11.12 -20.99 -18.89
CA PRO A 296 -10.64 -19.91 -18.03
C PRO A 296 -11.62 -19.59 -16.90
N GLN A 297 -12.92 -19.66 -17.18
CA GLN A 297 -13.99 -19.28 -16.26
C GLN A 297 -14.07 -20.21 -15.08
N LEU A 298 -13.89 -21.51 -15.28
CA LEU A 298 -13.89 -22.46 -14.17
C LEU A 298 -12.72 -22.18 -13.21
N HIS A 299 -11.56 -21.78 -13.73
CA HIS A 299 -10.41 -21.36 -12.92
C HIS A 299 -10.65 -20.00 -12.22
N LEU A 300 -11.35 -19.06 -12.88
CA LEU A 300 -11.77 -17.79 -12.27
C LEU A 300 -12.82 -18.01 -11.15
N CYS A 301 -13.87 -18.78 -11.42
CA CYS A 301 -14.90 -19.17 -10.44
C CYS A 301 -14.27 -19.88 -9.24
N ARG A 302 -13.30 -20.79 -9.45
CA ARG A 302 -12.54 -21.42 -8.36
C ARG A 302 -11.86 -20.39 -7.48
N ALA A 303 -11.23 -19.39 -8.08
CA ALA A 303 -10.53 -18.33 -7.35
C ALA A 303 -11.49 -17.37 -6.62
N GLU A 304 -12.69 -17.13 -7.17
CA GLU A 304 -13.77 -16.38 -6.51
C GLU A 304 -14.31 -17.13 -5.29
N ILE A 305 -14.52 -18.44 -5.40
CA ILE A 305 -14.95 -19.29 -4.26
C ILE A 305 -13.88 -19.30 -3.17
N MET A 306 -12.60 -19.42 -3.54
CA MET A 306 -11.49 -19.31 -2.58
C MET A 306 -11.43 -17.93 -1.92
N THR A 307 -11.83 -16.88 -2.64
CA THR A 307 -11.94 -15.53 -2.09
C THR A 307 -13.10 -15.44 -1.09
N ALA A 308 -14.27 -16.00 -1.42
CA ALA A 308 -15.43 -16.05 -0.54
C ALA A 308 -15.22 -16.94 0.70
N ALA A 309 -14.48 -18.04 0.55
CA ALA A 309 -14.12 -18.97 1.63
C ALA A 309 -13.04 -18.41 2.58
N GLY A 310 -12.44 -17.24 2.27
CA GLY A 310 -11.39 -16.63 3.08
C GLY A 310 -10.04 -17.36 3.03
N GLU A 311 -9.82 -18.17 1.99
CA GLU A 311 -8.57 -18.94 1.83
C GLU A 311 -7.37 -18.07 1.40
N GLN A 312 -6.17 -18.63 1.61
CA GLN A 312 -4.91 -17.90 1.47
C GLN A 312 -4.78 -17.24 0.09
N PRO A 313 -4.39 -15.96 0.01
CA PRO A 313 -4.24 -15.26 -1.27
C PRO A 313 -3.24 -15.89 -2.25
N ARG A 314 -2.36 -16.78 -1.78
CA ARG A 314 -1.42 -17.53 -2.62
C ARG A 314 -2.09 -18.63 -3.44
N ALA A 315 -2.99 -19.40 -2.84
CA ALA A 315 -3.78 -20.41 -3.57
C ALA A 315 -4.69 -19.77 -4.64
N ARG A 316 -5.10 -18.51 -4.40
CA ARG A 316 -5.81 -17.68 -5.40
C ARG A 316 -4.93 -17.34 -6.60
N LEU A 317 -3.67 -16.94 -6.38
CA LEU A 317 -2.73 -16.67 -7.47
C LEU A 317 -2.42 -17.92 -8.31
N GLU A 318 -2.29 -19.09 -7.68
CA GLU A 318 -2.08 -20.36 -8.39
C GLU A 318 -3.26 -20.73 -9.29
N SER A 319 -4.49 -20.35 -8.91
CA SER A 319 -5.68 -20.60 -9.74
C SER A 319 -5.73 -19.70 -10.99
N TYR A 320 -5.13 -18.51 -10.96
CA TYR A 320 -5.07 -17.61 -12.12
C TYR A 320 -3.92 -17.94 -13.09
N GLN A 321 -2.90 -18.67 -12.63
CA GLN A 321 -1.70 -18.94 -13.42
C GLN A 321 -1.98 -19.79 -14.67
N PRO A 322 -2.77 -20.90 -14.62
CA PRO A 322 -3.13 -21.68 -15.80
C PRO A 322 -3.93 -20.91 -16.86
N VAL A 323 -4.64 -19.84 -16.46
CA VAL A 323 -5.37 -18.96 -17.38
C VAL A 323 -4.40 -18.04 -18.10
N LEU A 324 -3.54 -17.36 -17.33
CA LEU A 324 -2.58 -16.39 -17.86
C LEU A 324 -1.43 -17.03 -18.64
N ASP A 325 -1.08 -18.29 -18.36
CA ASP A 325 -0.10 -19.05 -19.14
C ASP A 325 -0.61 -19.37 -20.55
N ARG A 326 -1.93 -19.44 -20.74
CA ARG A 326 -2.57 -19.74 -22.03
C ARG A 326 -2.96 -18.49 -22.80
N ASP A 327 -3.70 -17.60 -22.14
CA ASP A 327 -4.00 -16.27 -22.66
C ASP A 327 -3.40 -15.19 -21.76
N PRO A 328 -2.19 -14.69 -22.12
CA PRO A 328 -1.57 -13.59 -21.40
C PRO A 328 -2.34 -12.27 -21.46
N ARG A 329 -3.34 -12.14 -22.36
CA ARG A 329 -4.13 -10.93 -22.56
C ARG A 329 -5.48 -10.95 -21.88
N ASP A 330 -5.88 -12.07 -21.25
CA ASP A 330 -7.20 -12.17 -20.62
C ASP A 330 -7.40 -11.08 -19.55
N LEU A 331 -8.36 -10.19 -19.81
CA LEU A 331 -8.59 -9.01 -19.00
C LEU A 331 -9.09 -9.39 -17.59
N SER A 332 -9.95 -10.41 -17.50
CA SER A 332 -10.61 -10.79 -16.25
C SER A 332 -9.61 -11.42 -15.27
N ALA A 333 -8.76 -12.33 -15.74
CA ALA A 333 -7.68 -12.95 -14.97
C ALA A 333 -6.61 -11.93 -14.57
N ARG A 334 -6.25 -10.97 -15.44
CA ARG A 334 -5.31 -9.90 -15.09
C ARG A 334 -5.87 -8.96 -14.01
N ILE A 335 -7.15 -8.61 -14.09
CA ILE A 335 -7.83 -7.77 -13.08
C ILE A 335 -8.00 -8.53 -11.76
N ALA A 336 -8.39 -9.80 -11.81
CA ALA A 336 -8.52 -10.65 -10.63
C ALA A 336 -7.14 -10.88 -9.96
N LYS A 337 -6.08 -11.06 -10.75
CA LYS A 337 -4.69 -11.10 -10.27
C LYS A 337 -4.27 -9.78 -9.62
N VAL A 338 -4.63 -8.64 -10.19
CA VAL A 338 -4.41 -7.32 -9.54
C VAL A 338 -5.09 -7.27 -8.18
N GLY A 339 -6.35 -7.70 -8.06
CA GLY A 339 -7.06 -7.78 -6.77
C GLY A 339 -6.37 -8.70 -5.74
N ALA A 340 -5.87 -9.86 -6.19
CA ALA A 340 -5.12 -10.79 -5.33
C ALA A 340 -3.75 -10.23 -4.90
N LEU A 341 -3.03 -9.55 -5.80
CA LEU A 341 -1.75 -8.90 -5.51
C LEU A 341 -1.91 -7.73 -4.52
N ILE A 342 -3.00 -6.95 -4.65
CA ILE A 342 -3.36 -5.91 -3.68
C ILE A 342 -3.65 -6.53 -2.30
N SER A 343 -4.39 -7.64 -2.26
CA SER A 343 -4.68 -8.39 -1.02
C SER A 343 -3.41 -8.97 -0.35
N LEU A 344 -2.33 -9.14 -1.12
CA LEU A 344 -1.02 -9.63 -0.66
C LEU A 344 -0.01 -8.52 -0.34
N GLU A 345 -0.44 -7.25 -0.37
CA GLU A 345 0.43 -6.07 -0.21
C GLU A 345 1.53 -5.95 -1.29
N ARG A 346 1.42 -6.66 -2.42
CA ARG A 346 2.35 -6.60 -3.56
C ARG A 346 1.93 -5.51 -4.55
N ILE A 347 1.84 -4.28 -4.06
CA ILE A 347 1.27 -3.13 -4.80
C ILE A 347 2.07 -2.80 -6.07
N ALA A 348 3.40 -2.87 -6.04
CA ALA A 348 4.25 -2.53 -7.18
C ALA A 348 4.00 -3.41 -8.42
N GLU A 349 3.74 -4.70 -8.21
CA GLU A 349 3.41 -5.63 -9.30
C GLU A 349 2.01 -5.39 -9.86
N ALA A 350 1.06 -5.06 -8.98
CA ALA A 350 -0.28 -4.68 -9.37
C ALA A 350 -0.29 -3.37 -10.20
N GLU A 351 0.51 -2.38 -9.81
CA GLU A 351 0.69 -1.13 -10.57
C GLU A 351 1.24 -1.38 -11.97
N GLN A 352 2.23 -2.27 -12.12
CA GLN A 352 2.78 -2.64 -13.44
C GLN A 352 1.71 -3.25 -14.34
N ILE A 353 0.92 -4.20 -13.82
CA ILE A 353 -0.15 -4.84 -14.61
C ILE A 353 -1.22 -3.83 -15.02
N VAL A 354 -1.65 -2.97 -14.09
CA VAL A 354 -2.67 -1.94 -14.38
C VAL A 354 -2.16 -0.87 -15.35
N ALA A 355 -0.88 -0.49 -15.28
CA ALA A 355 -0.28 0.44 -16.23
C ALA A 355 -0.31 -0.10 -17.67
N VAL A 356 0.00 -1.39 -17.85
CA VAL A 356 -0.11 -2.06 -19.15
C VAL A 356 -1.58 -2.11 -19.60
N LEU A 357 -2.51 -2.49 -18.72
CA LEU A 357 -3.94 -2.53 -19.05
C LEU A 357 -4.51 -1.16 -19.44
N CYS A 358 -4.06 -0.07 -18.81
CA CYS A 358 -4.48 1.28 -19.17
C CYS A 358 -4.00 1.72 -20.56
N ALA A 359 -2.83 1.22 -20.98
CA ALA A 359 -2.27 1.50 -22.30
C ALA A 359 -2.96 0.68 -23.40
N GLU A 360 -3.31 -0.58 -23.11
CA GLU A 360 -3.99 -1.48 -24.05
C GLU A 360 -5.49 -1.15 -24.22
N LEU A 361 -6.18 -0.80 -23.13
CA LEU A 361 -7.65 -0.63 -23.11
C LEU A 361 -8.07 0.68 -22.41
N PRO A 362 -7.79 1.86 -23.01
CA PRO A 362 -8.17 3.14 -22.43
C PRO A 362 -9.70 3.30 -22.37
N GLY A 363 -10.23 3.62 -21.18
CA GLY A 363 -11.67 3.85 -20.96
C GLY A 363 -12.49 2.60 -20.63
N ASN A 364 -11.84 1.44 -20.47
CA ASN A 364 -12.52 0.24 -20.01
C ASN A 364 -12.89 0.36 -18.51
N ARG A 365 -14.17 0.14 -18.20
CA ARG A 365 -14.73 0.33 -16.85
C ARG A 365 -14.10 -0.57 -15.78
N LYS A 366 -13.68 -1.79 -16.14
CA LYS A 366 -13.00 -2.73 -15.23
C LYS A 366 -11.54 -2.28 -14.96
N VAL A 367 -10.84 -1.78 -15.98
CA VAL A 367 -9.49 -1.21 -15.82
C VAL A 367 -9.55 0.06 -14.96
N ASP A 368 -10.53 0.93 -15.20
CA ASP A 368 -10.77 2.11 -14.36
C ASP A 368 -11.15 1.77 -12.92
N ALA A 369 -11.79 0.62 -12.68
CA ALA A 369 -12.00 0.08 -11.33
C ALA A 369 -10.69 -0.37 -10.69
N ALA A 370 -9.84 -1.10 -11.42
CA ALA A 370 -8.52 -1.52 -10.95
C ALA A 370 -7.59 -0.32 -10.63
N VAL A 371 -7.62 0.73 -11.45
CA VAL A 371 -6.92 2.00 -11.18
C VAL A 371 -7.43 2.66 -9.90
N ARG A 372 -8.74 2.58 -9.63
CA ARG A 372 -9.32 3.07 -8.38
C ARG A 372 -8.89 2.23 -7.19
N TRP A 373 -8.84 0.90 -7.31
CA TRP A 373 -8.35 0.00 -6.26
C TRP A 373 -6.91 0.35 -5.84
N LEU A 374 -6.05 0.70 -6.80
CA LEU A 374 -4.66 1.12 -6.51
C LEU A 374 -4.53 2.52 -5.91
N ARG A 375 -5.43 3.45 -6.25
CA ARG A 375 -5.35 4.86 -5.80
C ARG A 375 -5.97 5.09 -4.42
N GLU A 376 -6.88 4.23 -3.98
CA GLU A 376 -7.58 4.35 -2.70
C GLU A 376 -7.32 3.10 -1.84
N PRO A 377 -6.13 2.98 -1.21
CA PRO A 377 -5.64 1.69 -0.71
C PRO A 377 -6.40 1.08 0.49
N TRP A 378 -7.49 1.66 0.99
CA TRP A 378 -8.12 1.20 2.25
C TRP A 378 -9.64 1.40 2.33
N ARG A 379 -10.39 1.13 1.27
CA ARG A 379 -11.81 0.78 1.46
C ARG A 379 -11.96 -0.71 1.68
N MET A 380 -12.65 -1.05 2.76
CA MET A 380 -13.28 -2.34 3.01
C MET A 380 -13.85 -2.87 1.69
N LEU A 381 -13.48 -4.10 1.29
CA LEU A 381 -14.25 -4.85 0.30
C LEU A 381 -15.70 -4.87 0.80
N GLU A 382 -16.62 -4.40 -0.06
CA GLU A 382 -18.05 -4.29 0.16
C GLU A 382 -18.54 -5.54 0.92
N SER A 383 -18.83 -5.38 2.22
CA SER A 383 -19.61 -6.36 2.94
C SER A 383 -21.06 -5.89 2.80
N PRO A 384 -21.86 -6.50 1.91
CA PRO A 384 -23.26 -6.10 1.72
C PRO A 384 -24.06 -6.13 3.03
N THR A 385 -23.59 -6.89 4.03
CA THR A 385 -24.18 -6.99 5.36
C THR A 385 -24.06 -5.73 6.21
N ILE A 386 -23.00 -4.91 6.06
CA ILE A 386 -22.85 -3.63 6.76
C ILE A 386 -23.67 -2.55 6.06
N GLU A 387 -23.64 -2.51 4.71
CA GLU A 387 -24.42 -1.57 3.92
C GLU A 387 -25.94 -1.81 4.03
N MET A 388 -26.38 -3.05 4.24
CA MET A 388 -27.80 -3.38 4.50
C MET A 388 -28.26 -3.08 5.93
N LYS A 389 -27.36 -3.01 6.92
CA LYS A 389 -27.74 -2.89 8.35
C LYS A 389 -27.42 -1.55 8.98
N ILE A 390 -26.46 -0.79 8.46
CA ILE A 390 -26.13 0.56 8.95
C ILE A 390 -26.52 1.57 7.88
N ASP A 391 -27.73 2.09 7.99
CA ASP A 391 -28.31 3.01 7.00
C ASP A 391 -27.84 4.45 7.29
N ARG A 392 -26.52 4.67 7.11
CA ARG A 392 -25.79 5.96 7.32
C ARG A 392 -25.69 6.41 8.79
N PRO A 393 -24.77 7.34 9.14
CA PRO A 393 -24.45 7.64 10.54
C PRO A 393 -25.66 8.17 11.31
N TRP A 394 -26.18 7.35 12.23
CA TRP A 394 -27.20 7.68 13.24
C TRP A 394 -28.45 8.38 12.71
N GLU A 395 -28.68 8.27 11.41
CA GLU A 395 -29.58 9.16 10.70
C GLU A 395 -30.99 8.62 10.86
N ASN A 396 -31.61 8.94 12.01
CA ASN A 396 -33.04 8.92 12.39
C ASN A 396 -33.29 8.52 13.85
N GLY A 397 -32.26 8.32 14.69
CA GLY A 397 -32.45 7.82 16.06
C GLY A 397 -33.01 6.40 16.14
N LYS A 398 -32.88 5.64 15.04
CA LYS A 398 -33.27 4.23 14.95
C LYS A 398 -32.16 3.28 15.39
N ASP A 399 -30.90 3.68 15.21
CA ASP A 399 -29.74 2.86 15.53
C ASP A 399 -29.16 3.29 16.88
N ASP A 400 -29.15 2.35 17.83
CA ASP A 400 -28.51 2.55 19.13
C ASP A 400 -26.98 2.44 18.97
N PRO A 401 -26.21 3.45 19.40
CA PRO A 401 -24.75 3.41 19.32
C PRO A 401 -24.08 2.22 19.97
N GLU A 402 -24.70 1.67 21.00
CA GLU A 402 -24.18 0.48 21.65
C GLU A 402 -24.38 -0.78 20.78
N GLN A 403 -25.53 -0.89 20.11
CA GLN A 403 -25.83 -2.03 19.24
C GLN A 403 -24.95 -2.05 18.00
N VAL A 404 -24.69 -0.88 17.40
CA VAL A 404 -23.80 -0.77 16.23
C VAL A 404 -22.35 -1.10 16.62
N LEU A 405 -21.88 -0.63 17.77
CA LEU A 405 -20.54 -0.96 18.27
C LEU A 405 -20.40 -2.46 18.56
N GLU A 406 -21.43 -3.09 19.13
CA GLU A 406 -21.43 -4.54 19.40
C GLU A 406 -21.47 -5.37 18.11
N LEU A 407 -22.28 -4.96 17.12
CA LEU A 407 -22.33 -5.58 15.78
C LEU A 407 -20.96 -5.54 15.09
N LEU A 408 -20.33 -4.36 15.04
CA LEU A 408 -19.01 -4.18 14.44
C LEU A 408 -17.93 -4.95 15.21
N THR A 409 -18.02 -5.03 16.54
CA THR A 409 -17.10 -5.83 17.36
C THR A 409 -17.22 -7.32 17.04
N ASN A 410 -18.44 -7.84 16.90
CA ASN A 410 -18.68 -9.23 16.50
C ASN A 410 -18.17 -9.52 15.10
N GLU A 411 -18.34 -8.59 14.16
CA GLU A 411 -17.86 -8.73 12.80
C GLU A 411 -16.32 -8.75 12.74
N VAL A 412 -15.65 -7.88 13.50
CA VAL A 412 -14.18 -7.92 13.64
C VAL A 412 -13.72 -9.26 14.23
N CYS A 413 -14.43 -9.81 15.21
CA CYS A 413 -14.11 -11.12 15.78
C CYS A 413 -14.21 -12.25 14.75
N VAL A 414 -15.25 -12.23 13.92
CA VAL A 414 -15.50 -13.24 12.88
C VAL A 414 -14.48 -13.10 11.76
N LYS A 415 -14.30 -11.89 11.20
CA LYS A 415 -13.36 -11.64 10.09
C LYS A 415 -11.90 -11.94 10.44
N LEU A 416 -11.50 -11.73 11.69
CA LEU A 416 -10.12 -12.01 12.14
C LEU A 416 -9.92 -13.43 12.70
N GLY A 417 -10.97 -14.25 12.77
CA GLY A 417 -10.91 -15.62 13.31
C GLY A 417 -10.45 -15.67 14.77
N LEU A 418 -10.91 -14.75 15.63
CA LEU A 418 -10.43 -14.64 17.01
C LEU A 418 -10.96 -15.78 17.90
N ALA A 419 -10.08 -16.44 18.64
CA ALA A 419 -10.47 -17.46 19.62
C ALA A 419 -11.31 -16.86 20.77
N ARG A 420 -12.25 -17.64 21.34
CA ARG A 420 -13.17 -17.22 22.42
C ARG A 420 -12.53 -16.41 23.57
N PRO A 421 -11.32 -16.72 24.08
CA PRO A 421 -10.68 -15.94 25.15
C PRO A 421 -10.18 -14.55 24.70
N VAL A 422 -9.88 -14.39 23.42
CA VAL A 422 -9.48 -13.11 22.81
C VAL A 422 -10.71 -12.25 22.55
N VAL A 423 -11.81 -12.88 22.14
CA VAL A 423 -13.12 -12.23 21.96
C VAL A 423 -13.63 -11.64 23.29
N SER A 424 -13.55 -12.38 24.40
CA SER A 424 -14.02 -11.88 25.70
C SER A 424 -13.24 -10.64 26.16
N ARG A 425 -11.92 -10.62 25.94
CA ARG A 425 -11.09 -9.46 26.30
C ARG A 425 -11.14 -8.31 25.32
N LEU A 426 -11.36 -8.58 24.04
CA LEU A 426 -11.67 -7.52 23.09
C LEU A 426 -12.95 -6.81 23.53
N ARG A 427 -13.98 -7.57 23.95
CA ARG A 427 -15.21 -7.00 24.51
C ARG A 427 -14.94 -6.18 25.78
N GLU A 428 -14.12 -6.68 26.71
CA GLU A 428 -13.71 -5.89 27.91
C GLU A 428 -13.02 -4.57 27.54
N ARG A 429 -12.06 -4.59 26.61
CA ARG A 429 -11.36 -3.38 26.15
C ARG A 429 -12.26 -2.42 25.38
N VAL A 430 -13.18 -2.94 24.58
CA VAL A 430 -14.19 -2.13 23.89
C VAL A 430 -15.12 -1.47 24.91
N VAL A 431 -15.41 -2.12 26.04
CA VAL A 431 -16.16 -1.52 27.15
C VAL A 431 -15.35 -0.44 27.89
N GLU A 432 -14.04 -0.67 28.09
CA GLU A 432 -13.12 0.31 28.71
C GLU A 432 -12.97 1.58 27.85
N ASP A 433 -12.67 1.43 26.56
CA ASP A 433 -12.48 2.54 25.60
C ASP A 433 -13.78 3.00 24.93
N ARG A 434 -14.93 2.48 25.38
CA ARG A 434 -16.27 2.74 24.81
C ARG A 434 -16.54 4.22 24.58
N ARG A 435 -16.30 5.04 25.61
CA ARG A 435 -16.58 6.49 25.54
C ARG A 435 -15.72 7.16 24.48
N ALA A 436 -14.44 6.80 24.39
CA ALA A 436 -13.53 7.39 23.42
C ALA A 436 -13.86 6.97 21.98
N LEU A 437 -14.26 5.71 21.77
CA LEU A 437 -14.69 5.19 20.46
C LEU A 437 -15.96 5.90 19.96
N LEU A 438 -16.98 5.96 20.83
CA LEU A 438 -18.26 6.59 20.49
C LEU A 438 -18.13 8.11 20.32
N GLN A 439 -17.25 8.76 21.08
CA GLN A 439 -17.03 10.20 20.96
C GLN A 439 -16.32 10.58 19.65
N ARG A 440 -15.31 9.81 19.23
CA ARG A 440 -14.67 9.98 17.91
C ARG A 440 -15.65 9.74 16.77
N ALA A 441 -16.48 8.71 16.90
CA ALA A 441 -17.56 8.43 15.96
C ALA A 441 -18.53 9.62 15.86
N PHE A 442 -18.89 10.22 16.99
CA PHE A 442 -19.81 11.36 17.03
C PHE A 442 -19.21 12.63 16.40
N GLU A 443 -17.92 12.90 16.60
CA GLU A 443 -17.25 14.05 15.98
C GLU A 443 -17.19 13.96 14.46
N GLU A 444 -16.84 12.77 13.93
CA GLU A 444 -16.81 12.56 12.47
C GLU A 444 -18.22 12.49 11.86
N GLU A 445 -19.23 12.10 12.64
CA GLU A 445 -20.63 12.24 12.26
C GLU A 445 -21.00 13.71 12.08
N GLN A 446 -20.66 14.60 13.01
CA GLN A 446 -20.95 16.04 12.85
C GLN A 446 -20.28 16.60 11.58
N ASN A 447 -19.05 16.17 11.28
CA ASN A 447 -18.36 16.52 10.04
C ASN A 447 -19.12 16.05 8.80
N TYR A 448 -19.66 14.84 8.83
CA TYR A 448 -20.52 14.29 7.77
C TYR A 448 -21.82 15.09 7.62
N LEU A 449 -22.55 15.34 8.71
CA LEU A 449 -23.80 16.12 8.71
C LEU A 449 -23.58 17.53 8.16
N HIS A 450 -22.49 18.20 8.54
CA HIS A 450 -22.13 19.51 8.01
C HIS A 450 -21.71 19.48 6.53
N ALA A 451 -21.01 18.43 6.08
CA ALA A 451 -20.68 18.26 4.67
C ALA A 451 -21.94 18.04 3.83
N ARG A 452 -22.87 17.24 4.34
CA ARG A 452 -24.17 16.96 3.73
C ARG A 452 -25.10 18.18 3.70
N ALA A 453 -25.24 18.91 4.79
CA ALA A 453 -26.06 20.14 4.82
C ALA A 453 -25.54 21.18 3.81
N ARG A 454 -24.21 21.34 3.71
CA ARG A 454 -23.60 22.20 2.69
C ARG A 454 -23.85 21.69 1.27
N PHE A 455 -23.81 20.37 1.07
CA PHE A 455 -24.14 19.75 -0.21
C PHE A 455 -25.60 20.02 -0.58
N GLN A 456 -26.55 19.78 0.34
CA GLN A 456 -27.99 20.03 0.16
C GLN A 456 -28.29 21.50 -0.17
N VAL A 457 -27.74 22.45 0.59
CA VAL A 457 -27.90 23.89 0.32
C VAL A 457 -27.33 24.27 -1.05
N ARG A 458 -26.19 23.68 -1.45
CA ARG A 458 -25.59 23.93 -2.76
C ARG A 458 -26.38 23.25 -3.88
N THR A 459 -26.93 22.05 -3.68
CA THR A 459 -27.79 21.39 -4.66
C THR A 459 -29.10 22.13 -4.85
N ASP A 460 -29.70 22.67 -3.78
CA ASP A 460 -30.93 23.45 -3.85
C ASP A 460 -30.70 24.80 -4.52
N ARG A 461 -29.56 25.44 -4.26
CA ARG A 461 -29.13 26.64 -4.97
C ARG A 461 -28.84 26.36 -6.44
N ALA A 462 -28.23 25.21 -6.75
CA ALA A 462 -27.97 24.75 -8.11
C ALA A 462 -29.26 24.35 -8.85
N ARG A 463 -30.28 23.82 -8.16
CA ARG A 463 -31.61 23.54 -8.71
C ARG A 463 -32.40 24.82 -9.00
N ARG A 464 -32.39 25.78 -8.07
CA ARG A 464 -33.03 27.10 -8.27
C ARG A 464 -32.29 27.98 -9.29
N GLY A 465 -30.98 27.81 -9.44
CA GLY A 465 -30.12 28.58 -10.33
C GLY A 465 -29.97 28.04 -11.76
N VAL A 466 -30.81 27.09 -12.20
CA VAL A 466 -30.71 26.48 -13.55
C VAL A 466 -30.80 27.53 -14.66
N VAL A 467 -31.75 28.47 -14.54
CA VAL A 467 -31.93 29.57 -15.51
C VAL A 467 -30.68 30.46 -15.56
N TRP A 468 -30.11 30.80 -14.40
CA TRP A 468 -28.89 31.61 -14.31
C TRP A 468 -27.64 30.89 -14.83
N ARG A 469 -27.58 29.56 -14.70
CA ARG A 469 -26.49 28.74 -15.27
C ARG A 469 -26.60 28.66 -16.79
N LEU A 470 -27.82 28.52 -17.32
CA LEU A 470 -28.08 28.57 -18.77
C LEU A 470 -27.79 29.96 -19.33
N LEU A 471 -28.19 31.02 -18.63
CA LEU A 471 -27.89 32.41 -19.00
C LEU A 471 -26.38 32.69 -18.95
N GLY A 472 -25.68 32.26 -17.91
CA GLY A 472 -24.22 32.40 -17.81
C GLY A 472 -23.48 31.64 -18.92
N ARG A 473 -24.00 30.46 -19.31
CA ARG A 473 -23.49 29.68 -20.45
C ARG A 473 -23.77 30.38 -21.79
N ALA A 474 -24.99 30.89 -21.99
CA ALA A 474 -25.36 31.63 -23.19
C ALA A 474 -24.56 32.92 -23.35
N LEU A 475 -24.36 33.68 -22.27
CA LEU A 475 -23.52 34.89 -22.25
C LEU A 475 -22.06 34.56 -22.60
N PHE A 476 -21.51 33.50 -22.00
CA PHE A 476 -20.14 33.06 -22.28
C PHE A 476 -19.97 32.56 -23.72
N GLU A 477 -20.92 31.79 -24.26
CA GLU A 477 -20.90 31.31 -25.65
C GLU A 477 -21.14 32.45 -26.65
N SER A 478 -21.99 33.44 -26.32
CA SER A 478 -22.27 34.60 -27.18
C SER A 478 -21.08 35.56 -27.34
N ALA A 479 -20.19 35.65 -26.34
CA ALA A 479 -19.00 36.49 -26.41
C ALA A 479 -18.03 36.05 -27.53
N PHE A 480 -17.96 34.76 -27.83
CA PHE A 480 -17.16 34.23 -28.94
C PHE A 480 -17.75 34.58 -30.31
N GLY A 481 -19.08 34.52 -30.44
CA GLY A 481 -19.78 34.94 -31.66
C GLY A 481 -19.63 36.44 -31.93
N PHE A 482 -19.69 37.26 -30.88
CA PHE A 482 -19.50 38.71 -30.98
C PHE A 482 -18.06 39.07 -31.36
N ALA A 483 -17.06 38.39 -30.78
CA ALA A 483 -15.66 38.58 -31.14
C ALA A 483 -15.38 38.18 -32.60
N ALA A 484 -15.94 37.05 -33.07
CA ALA A 484 -15.79 36.62 -34.47
C ALA A 484 -16.45 37.60 -35.45
N GLY A 485 -17.66 38.08 -35.14
CA GLY A 485 -18.36 39.08 -35.95
C GLY A 485 -17.64 40.43 -35.98
N ALA A 486 -17.10 40.88 -34.84
CA ALA A 486 -16.32 42.10 -34.76
C ALA A 486 -15.01 42.01 -35.56
N ILE A 487 -14.29 40.88 -35.51
CA ILE A 487 -13.08 40.66 -36.31
C ILE A 487 -13.41 40.65 -37.81
N ALA A 488 -14.50 40.00 -38.22
CA ALA A 488 -14.95 39.99 -39.62
C ALA A 488 -15.30 41.40 -40.13
N LEU A 489 -16.00 42.19 -39.32
CA LEU A 489 -16.35 43.58 -39.63
C LEU A 489 -15.11 44.49 -39.68
N LEU A 490 -14.16 44.31 -38.75
CA LEU A 490 -12.90 45.08 -38.69
C LEU A 490 -12.02 44.79 -39.90
N VAL A 491 -11.97 43.54 -40.37
CA VAL A 491 -11.24 43.19 -41.61
C VAL A 491 -11.93 43.78 -42.84
N TRP A 492 -13.26 43.77 -42.90
CA TRP A 492 -14.02 44.40 -43.98
C TRP A 492 -13.81 45.92 -44.06
N LEU A 493 -13.79 46.60 -42.91
CA LEU A 493 -13.57 48.05 -42.83
C LEU A 493 -12.10 48.45 -43.11
N ALA A 494 -11.13 47.63 -42.71
CA ALA A 494 -9.71 47.93 -42.90
C ALA A 494 -9.23 47.79 -44.35
N THR A 495 -9.95 47.06 -45.20
CA THR A 495 -9.54 46.81 -46.59
C THR A 495 -10.14 47.75 -47.62
N GLY A 496 -11.05 48.66 -47.21
CA GLY A 496 -11.58 49.76 -48.03
C GLY A 496 -12.25 49.33 -49.33
N HIS A 497 -13.58 49.20 -49.35
CA HIS A 497 -14.50 49.18 -50.52
C HIS A 497 -14.07 48.40 -51.80
N GLY A 498 -13.13 47.45 -51.72
CA GLY A 498 -12.65 46.65 -52.86
C GLY A 498 -13.04 45.18 -52.74
N ASP A 499 -13.45 44.61 -53.87
CA ASP A 499 -14.13 43.33 -54.09
C ASP A 499 -14.13 42.24 -52.99
N PRO A 500 -15.31 41.68 -52.64
CA PRO A 500 -15.45 40.67 -51.56
C PRO A 500 -14.78 39.31 -51.82
N PHE A 501 -14.15 39.06 -52.98
CA PHE A 501 -13.88 37.70 -53.49
C PHE A 501 -12.39 37.31 -53.64
N SER A 502 -11.45 37.92 -52.90
CA SER A 502 -10.06 37.38 -52.86
C SER A 502 -9.95 36.19 -51.87
N GLY A 503 -10.03 34.96 -52.40
CA GLY A 503 -10.25 33.73 -51.62
C GLY A 503 -9.27 33.40 -50.48
N TRP A 504 -8.01 33.84 -50.53
CA TRP A 504 -7.04 33.56 -49.45
C TRP A 504 -7.26 34.43 -48.20
N ARG A 505 -7.84 35.62 -48.37
CA ARG A 505 -8.14 36.54 -47.25
C ARG A 505 -9.36 36.08 -46.47
N LEU A 506 -10.38 35.56 -47.17
CA LEU A 506 -11.54 34.88 -46.56
C LEU A 506 -11.14 33.62 -45.79
N ALA A 507 -10.16 32.86 -46.29
CA ALA A 507 -9.65 31.66 -45.62
C ALA A 507 -8.95 31.97 -44.28
N LEU A 508 -8.20 33.08 -44.20
CA LEU A 508 -7.55 33.51 -42.95
C LEU A 508 -8.55 34.12 -41.95
N THR A 509 -9.56 34.85 -42.41
CA THR A 509 -10.59 35.42 -41.54
C THR A 509 -11.62 34.40 -41.05
N ALA A 510 -11.91 33.36 -41.85
CA ALA A 510 -12.82 32.28 -41.46
C ALA A 510 -12.10 31.14 -40.71
N GLY A 511 -10.81 30.92 -40.99
CA GLY A 511 -10.03 29.82 -40.40
C GLY A 511 -9.75 29.97 -38.91
N LEU A 512 -9.43 31.18 -38.44
CA LEU A 512 -9.14 31.43 -37.02
C LEU A 512 -10.36 31.19 -36.10
N PRO A 513 -11.56 31.69 -36.40
CA PRO A 513 -12.78 31.36 -35.65
C PRO A 513 -13.12 29.86 -35.66
N VAL A 514 -12.90 29.17 -36.79
CA VAL A 514 -13.15 27.73 -36.91
C VAL A 514 -12.15 26.92 -36.07
N VAL A 515 -10.87 27.29 -36.05
CA VAL A 515 -9.86 26.68 -35.17
C VAL A 515 -10.20 26.92 -33.70
N PHE A 516 -10.67 28.11 -33.34
CA PHE A 516 -11.11 28.41 -31.97
C PHE A 516 -12.37 27.63 -31.56
N LEU A 517 -13.37 27.53 -32.45
CA LEU A 517 -14.56 26.69 -32.25
C LEU A 517 -14.20 25.21 -32.13
N ALA A 518 -13.23 24.73 -32.92
CA ALA A 518 -12.71 23.36 -32.86
C ALA A 518 -11.98 23.08 -31.54
N VAL A 519 -11.14 24.00 -31.05
CA VAL A 519 -10.45 23.87 -29.74
C VAL A 519 -11.45 23.94 -28.58
N ALA A 520 -12.47 24.78 -28.67
CA ALA A 520 -13.55 24.83 -27.68
C ALA A 520 -14.42 23.56 -27.68
N ALA A 521 -14.67 22.97 -28.85
CA ALA A 521 -15.32 21.67 -29.00
C ALA A 521 -14.42 20.53 -28.47
N LEU A 522 -13.11 20.56 -28.72
CA LEU A 522 -12.15 19.56 -28.25
C LEU A 522 -12.04 19.55 -26.72
N ASN A 523 -12.10 20.71 -26.08
CA ASN A 523 -12.14 20.85 -24.61
C ASN A 523 -13.46 20.28 -24.00
N ARG A 524 -14.49 20.03 -24.81
CA ARG A 524 -15.72 19.33 -24.37
C ARG A 524 -15.49 17.83 -24.22
N PHE A 525 -14.50 17.27 -24.93
CA PHE A 525 -14.19 15.83 -24.95
C PHE A 525 -12.95 15.47 -24.12
N VAL A 526 -11.93 16.35 -24.09
CA VAL A 526 -10.67 16.11 -23.38
C VAL A 526 -10.58 17.05 -22.18
N ARG A 527 -10.72 16.52 -20.96
CA ARG A 527 -10.56 17.30 -19.71
C ARG A 527 -9.10 17.72 -19.52
N LEU A 528 -8.71 18.84 -20.13
CA LEU A 528 -7.37 19.39 -19.96
C LEU A 528 -7.19 19.97 -18.53
N PRO A 529 -5.99 19.85 -17.93
CA PRO A 529 -5.72 20.19 -16.52
C PRO A 529 -5.67 21.70 -16.23
N VAL A 530 -5.68 22.54 -17.26
CA VAL A 530 -5.73 24.00 -17.18
C VAL A 530 -6.91 24.46 -18.02
N ASP A 531 -7.73 25.40 -17.53
CA ASP A 531 -8.84 26.01 -18.28
C ASP A 531 -8.28 26.85 -19.45
N LEU A 532 -7.75 26.17 -20.47
CA LEU A 532 -7.17 26.76 -21.68
C LEU A 532 -8.13 27.76 -22.33
N GLY A 533 -9.44 27.52 -22.19
CA GLY A 533 -10.50 28.42 -22.65
C GLY A 533 -10.49 29.81 -22.01
N ILE A 534 -10.06 29.94 -20.74
CA ILE A 534 -9.94 31.25 -20.06
C ILE A 534 -8.73 31.99 -20.62
N VAL A 535 -7.59 31.31 -20.75
CA VAL A 535 -6.34 31.88 -21.29
C VAL A 535 -6.56 32.34 -22.74
N LEU A 536 -7.21 31.52 -23.55
CA LEU A 536 -7.55 31.82 -24.94
C LEU A 536 -8.58 32.95 -25.09
N ALA A 537 -9.58 33.02 -24.21
CA ALA A 537 -10.55 34.12 -24.20
C ALA A 537 -9.89 35.46 -23.82
N VAL A 538 -8.98 35.47 -22.83
CA VAL A 538 -8.23 36.66 -22.44
C VAL A 538 -7.31 37.13 -23.57
N LEU A 539 -6.56 36.21 -24.19
CA LEU A 539 -5.70 36.53 -25.34
C LEU A 539 -6.50 37.06 -26.54
N GLY A 540 -7.65 36.44 -26.84
CA GLY A 540 -8.56 36.91 -27.89
C GLY A 540 -9.14 38.30 -27.60
N SER A 541 -9.49 38.57 -26.34
CA SER A 541 -10.01 39.89 -25.91
C SER A 541 -8.96 40.99 -26.09
N VAL A 542 -7.70 40.70 -25.75
CA VAL A 542 -6.56 41.62 -25.91
C VAL A 542 -6.28 41.89 -27.39
N ALA A 543 -6.36 40.86 -28.24
CA ALA A 543 -6.18 41.01 -29.69
C ALA A 543 -7.28 41.86 -30.33
N VAL A 544 -8.56 41.66 -29.93
CA VAL A 544 -9.70 42.48 -30.39
C VAL A 544 -9.57 43.93 -29.91
N LEU A 545 -9.06 44.15 -28.69
CA LEU A 545 -8.81 45.50 -28.14
C LEU A 545 -7.74 46.23 -28.96
N ALA A 546 -6.61 45.57 -29.26
CA ALA A 546 -5.55 46.16 -30.07
C ALA A 546 -6.03 46.51 -31.49
N ALA A 547 -6.82 45.62 -32.12
CA ALA A 547 -7.35 45.84 -33.47
C ALA A 547 -8.42 46.94 -33.53
N SER A 548 -9.33 46.99 -32.55
CA SER A 548 -10.40 48.00 -32.49
C SER A 548 -9.88 49.39 -32.19
N VAL A 549 -8.85 49.53 -31.33
CA VAL A 549 -8.16 50.81 -31.10
C VAL A 549 -7.42 51.27 -32.35
N TRP A 550 -6.69 50.38 -33.03
CA TRP A 550 -5.98 50.72 -34.27
C TRP A 550 -6.91 51.24 -35.38
N ILE A 551 -8.05 50.57 -35.59
CA ILE A 551 -9.01 50.94 -36.63
C ILE A 551 -9.82 52.19 -36.25
N GLY A 552 -10.19 52.33 -34.98
CA GLY A 552 -10.84 53.55 -34.49
C GLY A 552 -9.96 54.78 -34.70
N VAL A 553 -8.65 54.66 -34.42
CA VAL A 553 -7.67 55.73 -34.65
C VAL A 553 -7.56 56.12 -36.13
N GLN A 554 -7.64 55.14 -37.03
CA GLN A 554 -7.59 55.36 -38.49
C GLN A 554 -8.85 56.07 -39.03
N GLN A 555 -10.05 55.78 -38.51
CA GLN A 555 -11.31 56.31 -39.06
C GLN A 555 -11.86 57.56 -38.36
N LEU A 556 -11.65 57.70 -37.04
CA LEU A 556 -12.28 58.75 -36.21
C LEU A 556 -11.26 59.70 -35.56
N GLY A 557 -9.98 59.52 -35.85
CA GLY A 557 -8.87 60.26 -35.23
C GLY A 557 -8.43 59.64 -33.90
N ALA A 558 -7.25 60.07 -33.43
CA ALA A 558 -6.54 59.40 -32.33
C ALA A 558 -7.33 59.33 -31.02
N VAL A 559 -8.08 60.38 -30.68
CA VAL A 559 -8.78 60.49 -29.39
C VAL A 559 -10.15 59.80 -29.42
N PRO A 560 -11.07 60.07 -30.37
CA PRO A 560 -12.39 59.43 -30.36
C PRO A 560 -12.32 57.93 -30.65
N GLY A 561 -11.39 57.52 -31.52
CA GLY A 561 -11.19 56.12 -31.91
C GLY A 561 -10.70 55.23 -30.77
N SER A 562 -9.77 55.74 -29.96
CA SER A 562 -9.25 55.02 -28.79
C SER A 562 -10.31 54.81 -27.72
N VAL A 563 -11.16 55.82 -27.49
CA VAL A 563 -12.27 55.74 -26.52
C VAL A 563 -13.30 54.71 -26.94
N ALA A 564 -13.71 54.70 -28.22
CA ALA A 564 -14.66 53.72 -28.74
C ALA A 564 -14.13 52.28 -28.64
N GLY A 565 -12.85 52.05 -28.96
CA GLY A 565 -12.22 50.72 -28.85
C GLY A 565 -12.15 50.21 -27.41
N ILE A 566 -11.82 51.09 -26.45
CA ILE A 566 -11.77 50.73 -25.03
C ILE A 566 -13.16 50.37 -24.50
N VAL A 567 -14.21 51.10 -24.88
CA VAL A 567 -15.60 50.83 -24.44
C VAL A 567 -16.08 49.45 -24.91
N VAL A 568 -15.81 49.10 -26.18
CA VAL A 568 -16.17 47.79 -26.72
C VAL A 568 -15.41 46.67 -26.01
N ALA A 569 -14.13 46.87 -25.71
CA ALA A 569 -13.34 45.86 -25.02
C ALA A 569 -13.76 45.67 -23.55
N VAL A 570 -14.09 46.76 -22.84
CA VAL A 570 -14.63 46.67 -21.47
C VAL A 570 -15.97 45.93 -21.45
N ALA A 571 -16.84 46.18 -22.44
CA ALA A 571 -18.10 45.46 -22.57
C ALA A 571 -17.89 43.95 -22.82
N LEU A 572 -16.91 43.58 -23.68
CA LEU A 572 -16.58 42.19 -23.98
C LEU A 572 -15.97 41.45 -22.77
N ILE A 573 -15.05 42.11 -22.05
CA ILE A 573 -14.46 41.56 -20.82
C ILE A 573 -15.54 41.38 -19.75
N GLY A 574 -16.46 42.35 -19.63
CA GLY A 574 -17.59 42.30 -18.69
C GLY A 574 -18.54 41.12 -18.94
N THR A 575 -18.84 40.80 -20.21
CA THR A 575 -19.72 39.66 -20.55
C THR A 575 -19.05 38.31 -20.30
N VAL A 576 -17.74 38.17 -20.57
CA VAL A 576 -16.96 36.95 -20.31
C VAL A 576 -16.82 36.69 -18.80
N LEU A 577 -16.44 37.71 -18.01
CA LEU A 577 -16.33 37.59 -16.56
C LEU A 577 -17.71 37.35 -15.90
N GLY A 578 -18.74 38.08 -16.33
CA GLY A 578 -20.11 37.92 -15.83
C GLY A 578 -20.68 36.53 -16.11
N GLY A 579 -20.49 36.01 -17.33
CA GLY A 579 -20.92 34.67 -17.73
C GLY A 579 -20.22 33.56 -16.93
N ASN A 580 -18.90 33.67 -16.73
CA ASN A 580 -18.14 32.68 -15.97
C ASN A 580 -18.50 32.69 -14.47
N LEU A 581 -18.70 33.87 -13.89
CA LEU A 581 -19.11 34.02 -12.49
C LEU A 581 -20.48 33.35 -12.24
N LEU A 582 -21.45 33.57 -13.13
CA LEU A 582 -22.77 32.93 -13.06
C LEU A 582 -22.68 31.40 -13.21
N ARG A 583 -21.83 30.90 -14.11
CA ARG A 583 -21.63 29.46 -14.32
C ARG A 583 -21.03 28.76 -13.08
N LEU A 584 -20.01 29.35 -12.46
CA LEU A 584 -19.34 28.79 -11.28
C LEU A 584 -20.21 28.87 -10.02
N ARG A 585 -20.90 30.00 -9.80
CA ARG A 585 -21.73 30.24 -8.61
C ARG A 585 -22.91 29.27 -8.49
N PHE A 586 -23.40 28.77 -9.62
CA PHE A 586 -24.52 27.83 -9.67
C PHE A 586 -24.10 26.43 -10.15
N ALA A 587 -22.83 26.04 -10.15
CA ALA A 587 -22.39 24.71 -10.57
C ALA A 587 -22.99 23.57 -9.71
N LYS A 588 -23.22 22.39 -10.30
CA LYS A 588 -23.65 21.20 -9.55
C LYS A 588 -22.52 20.75 -8.61
N PRO A 589 -22.70 20.71 -7.28
CA PRO A 589 -21.67 20.19 -6.37
C PRO A 589 -21.50 18.68 -6.56
N SER A 590 -20.27 18.17 -6.37
CA SER A 590 -19.98 16.73 -6.42
C SER A 590 -20.25 16.06 -5.06
N ALA A 591 -20.74 14.82 -5.09
CA ALA A 591 -21.04 14.03 -3.88
C ALA A 591 -19.78 13.47 -3.17
N ARG A 592 -18.58 13.81 -3.66
CA ARG A 592 -17.31 13.30 -3.10
C ARG A 592 -17.05 13.75 -1.67
N ALA A 593 -17.39 14.99 -1.32
CA ALA A 593 -17.09 15.52 0.01
C ALA A 593 -17.93 14.87 1.13
N PRO A 594 -19.26 14.67 0.98
CA PRO A 594 -20.05 13.87 1.92
C PRO A 594 -19.56 12.42 2.01
N GLN A 595 -19.21 11.80 0.88
CA GLN A 595 -18.73 10.42 0.87
C GLN A 595 -17.40 10.25 1.62
N GLN A 596 -16.44 11.15 1.38
CA GLN A 596 -15.15 11.15 2.09
C GLN A 596 -15.28 11.41 3.59
N ALA A 597 -16.34 12.10 4.03
CA ALA A 597 -16.63 12.30 5.44
C ALA A 597 -17.23 11.03 6.07
N PHE A 598 -18.09 10.32 5.33
CA PHE A 598 -18.61 9.01 5.73
C PHE A 598 -17.50 7.96 5.85
N ASP A 599 -16.57 7.90 4.90
CA ASP A 599 -15.43 6.99 4.95
C ASP A 599 -14.53 7.24 6.17
N ARG A 600 -14.35 8.51 6.53
CA ARG A 600 -13.60 8.90 7.73
C ARG A 600 -14.30 8.50 9.01
N TRP A 601 -15.61 8.67 9.07
CA TRP A 601 -16.44 8.21 10.18
C TRP A 601 -16.29 6.70 10.38
N LEU A 602 -16.48 5.89 9.33
CA LEU A 602 -16.38 4.44 9.41
C LEU A 602 -14.97 3.97 9.81
N ASN A 603 -13.94 4.60 9.24
CA ASN A 603 -12.55 4.28 9.56
C ASN A 603 -12.17 4.66 11.01
N SER A 604 -12.82 5.68 11.59
CA SER A 604 -12.59 6.07 12.98
C SER A 604 -13.03 5.00 13.99
N ILE A 605 -14.14 4.30 13.69
CA ILE A 605 -14.71 3.24 14.54
C ILE A 605 -14.00 1.91 14.27
N TYR A 606 -13.89 1.54 12.99
CA TYR A 606 -13.42 0.21 12.59
C TYR A 606 -11.89 0.12 12.54
N GLY A 607 -11.24 0.92 11.70
CA GLY A 607 -9.80 0.83 11.45
C GLY A 607 -8.95 1.34 12.60
N ASN A 608 -9.15 2.60 13.00
CA ASN A 608 -8.35 3.21 14.07
C ASN A 608 -8.82 2.85 15.49
N GLY A 609 -10.03 2.30 15.62
CA GLY A 609 -10.63 1.90 16.90
C GLY A 609 -10.57 0.39 17.13
N LEU A 610 -11.59 -0.32 16.66
CA LEU A 610 -11.83 -1.74 16.94
C LEU A 610 -10.70 -2.65 16.45
N LEU A 611 -10.16 -2.42 15.25
CA LEU A 611 -9.06 -3.22 14.70
C LEU A 611 -7.77 -3.04 15.51
N HIS A 612 -7.45 -1.82 15.91
CA HIS A 612 -6.31 -1.55 16.79
C HIS A 612 -6.46 -2.25 18.15
N LEU A 613 -7.67 -2.23 18.73
CA LEU A 613 -7.97 -2.95 19.96
C LEU A 613 -7.89 -4.47 19.77
N ALA A 614 -8.34 -5.00 18.62
CA ALA A 614 -8.25 -6.42 18.28
C ALA A 614 -6.80 -6.89 18.10
N ILE A 615 -5.95 -6.10 17.44
CA ILE A 615 -4.51 -6.38 17.31
C ILE A 615 -3.84 -6.34 18.69
N GLY A 616 -4.19 -5.37 19.53
CA GLY A 616 -3.70 -5.29 20.91
C GLY A 616 -4.19 -6.45 21.80
N ALA A 617 -5.41 -6.94 21.59
CA ALA A 617 -5.97 -8.10 22.28
C ALA A 617 -5.30 -9.41 21.81
N ARG A 618 -4.93 -9.49 20.54
CA ARG A 618 -4.22 -10.63 19.93
C ARG A 618 -2.74 -10.69 20.33
N ALA A 619 -2.04 -9.56 20.36
CA ALA A 619 -0.60 -9.47 20.62
C ALA A 619 -0.19 -9.80 22.07
N SER A 620 -1.15 -9.88 23.00
CA SER A 620 -0.84 -9.90 24.44
C SER A 620 -0.98 -11.25 25.15
N LEU A 621 -1.44 -12.36 24.54
CA LEU A 621 -2.14 -13.35 25.39
C LEU A 621 -1.94 -14.86 25.29
N LYS A 622 -0.95 -15.38 24.59
CA LYS A 622 -0.43 -16.70 25.00
C LYS A 622 1.08 -16.68 24.95
N ARG A 623 1.68 -16.78 26.14
CA ARG A 623 3.05 -17.27 26.28
C ARG A 623 3.06 -18.66 25.64
N VAL A 624 3.53 -18.74 24.41
CA VAL A 624 3.67 -20.02 23.71
C VAL A 624 4.88 -20.68 24.34
N TYR A 625 4.69 -21.81 25.00
CA TYR A 625 5.79 -22.58 25.54
C TYR A 625 6.00 -23.77 24.62
N GLY A 626 7.24 -23.95 24.14
CA GLY A 626 7.60 -25.03 23.24
C GLY A 626 9.11 -25.17 23.17
N THR A 627 9.59 -26.41 23.20
CA THR A 627 11.02 -26.75 23.04
C THR A 627 11.36 -27.12 21.60
N CYS A 628 10.40 -27.04 20.69
CA CYS A 628 10.60 -27.19 19.24
C CYS A 628 10.23 -25.88 18.56
N LEU A 629 11.06 -25.46 17.61
CA LEU A 629 10.80 -24.29 16.79
C LEU A 629 9.72 -24.66 15.75
N PRO A 630 8.57 -23.98 15.72
CA PRO A 630 7.58 -24.21 14.67
C PRO A 630 8.16 -23.81 13.31
N VAL A 631 7.68 -24.41 12.22
CA VAL A 631 8.08 -23.99 10.87
C VAL A 631 7.70 -22.51 10.68
N LEU A 632 8.71 -21.64 10.64
CA LEU A 632 8.53 -20.21 10.45
C LEU A 632 8.45 -19.96 8.94
N ASP A 633 7.27 -19.62 8.42
CA ASP A 633 6.98 -19.37 6.98
C ASP A 633 7.68 -18.11 6.40
N GLY A 634 8.94 -17.87 6.73
CA GLY A 634 9.69 -16.68 6.31
C GLY A 634 9.12 -15.37 6.86
N THR A 635 8.31 -15.42 7.93
CA THR A 635 7.65 -14.25 8.55
C THR A 635 8.57 -13.51 9.53
N TYR A 636 9.84 -13.34 9.20
CA TYR A 636 10.66 -12.34 9.88
C TYR A 636 10.33 -10.98 9.26
N SER A 637 9.60 -10.14 10.01
CA SER A 637 9.35 -8.77 9.59
C SER A 637 10.57 -7.92 9.86
N ASP A 638 11.17 -7.42 8.78
CA ASP A 638 12.29 -6.47 8.86
C ASP A 638 11.81 -5.03 9.13
N ALA A 639 10.49 -4.82 9.20
CA ALA A 639 9.90 -3.54 9.48
C ALA A 639 10.41 -2.98 10.82
N PRO A 640 10.63 -1.65 10.92
CA PRO A 640 10.99 -1.02 12.18
C PRO A 640 9.86 -1.19 13.20
N VAL A 641 10.08 -2.08 14.15
CA VAL A 641 9.15 -2.34 15.27
C VAL A 641 9.44 -1.37 16.41
N GLU A 642 8.44 -0.58 16.79
CA GLU A 642 8.54 0.40 17.87
C GLU A 642 8.04 -0.15 19.21
N ILE A 643 8.77 0.07 20.30
CA ILE A 643 8.39 -0.42 21.64
C ILE A 643 8.62 0.70 22.65
N ASP A 644 7.69 0.86 23.59
CA ASP A 644 7.84 1.82 24.67
C ASP A 644 8.81 1.28 25.73
N THR A 645 9.81 2.11 26.05
CA THR A 645 10.86 1.84 27.04
C THR A 645 10.82 2.90 28.15
N PRO A 646 11.44 2.65 29.32
CA PRO A 646 11.57 3.67 30.36
C PRO A 646 12.17 4.99 29.87
N ALA A 647 13.18 4.92 28.98
CA ALA A 647 13.77 6.08 28.33
C ALA A 647 12.76 6.82 27.42
N SER A 648 11.88 6.07 26.73
CA SER A 648 10.78 6.63 25.94
C SER A 648 9.80 7.39 26.82
N ASP A 649 9.42 6.83 27.97
CA ASP A 649 8.52 7.48 28.94
C ASP A 649 9.15 8.70 29.62
N GLU A 650 10.46 8.66 29.86
CA GLU A 650 11.21 9.82 30.35
C GLU A 650 11.25 10.96 29.33
N LEU A 651 11.59 10.68 28.07
CA LEU A 651 11.54 11.67 26.99
C LEU A 651 10.14 12.26 26.81
N ARG A 652 9.10 11.40 26.88
CA ARG A 652 7.69 11.82 26.83
C ARG A 652 7.35 12.78 27.96
N ARG A 653 7.81 12.51 29.20
CA ARG A 653 7.64 13.43 30.34
C ARG A 653 8.38 14.75 30.14
N LEU A 654 9.64 14.70 29.71
CA LEU A 654 10.47 15.90 29.48
C LEU A 654 9.85 16.83 28.43
N LEU A 655 9.37 16.27 27.33
CA LEU A 655 8.69 17.04 26.27
C LEU A 655 7.39 17.70 26.72
N ARG A 656 6.64 17.07 27.63
CA ARG A 656 5.36 17.62 28.13
C ARG A 656 5.56 18.70 29.20
N GLN A 657 6.53 18.52 30.09
CA GLN A 657 6.69 19.38 31.27
C GLN A 657 7.54 20.63 31.02
N ARG A 658 8.44 20.61 30.04
CA ARG A 658 9.38 21.72 29.79
C ARG A 658 8.95 22.57 28.60
N SER A 659 9.21 23.88 28.64
CA SER A 659 8.92 24.84 27.55
C SER A 659 10.04 24.98 26.51
N LYS A 660 11.19 24.38 26.77
CA LYS A 660 12.41 24.28 25.94
C LYS A 660 13.29 23.19 26.55
N GLY A 661 14.26 22.66 25.82
CA GLY A 661 15.23 21.75 26.44
C GLY A 661 16.34 21.28 25.52
N SER A 662 17.47 20.93 26.13
CA SER A 662 18.59 20.24 25.50
C SER A 662 18.82 18.93 26.23
N PHE A 663 18.69 17.81 25.53
CA PHE A 663 18.73 16.48 26.11
C PHE A 663 19.80 15.63 25.44
N ALA A 664 20.52 14.84 26.24
CA ALA A 664 21.43 13.82 25.72
C ALA A 664 20.82 12.43 25.86
N LEU A 665 20.96 11.60 24.83
CA LEU A 665 20.64 10.18 24.84
C LEU A 665 21.93 9.38 25.02
N ALA A 666 22.12 8.81 26.20
CA ALA A 666 23.32 8.04 26.53
C ALA A 666 23.01 6.55 26.66
N GLY A 667 23.93 5.70 26.24
CA GLY A 667 23.80 4.25 26.38
C GLY A 667 24.73 3.46 25.45
N PRO A 668 24.79 2.13 25.61
CA PRO A 668 25.75 1.30 24.90
C PRO A 668 25.48 1.28 23.40
N ARG A 669 26.52 1.03 22.61
CA ARG A 669 26.39 0.94 21.14
C ARG A 669 25.46 -0.22 20.77
N GLY A 670 24.44 0.07 19.96
CA GLY A 670 23.46 -0.94 19.50
C GLY A 670 22.23 -1.14 20.41
N VAL A 671 22.05 -0.33 21.45
CA VAL A 671 20.88 -0.42 22.35
C VAL A 671 19.58 0.17 21.76
N GLY A 672 19.67 0.97 20.70
CA GLY A 672 18.50 1.56 20.01
C GLY A 672 18.36 3.08 20.15
N LYS A 673 19.44 3.81 20.46
CA LYS A 673 19.44 5.28 20.59
C LYS A 673 18.97 6.00 19.32
N SER A 674 19.50 5.62 18.15
CA SER A 674 19.10 6.19 16.85
C SER A 674 17.62 5.95 16.58
N THR A 675 17.10 4.75 16.87
CA THR A 675 15.67 4.44 16.74
C THR A 675 14.81 5.30 17.66
N LEU A 676 15.26 5.54 18.90
CA LEU A 676 14.55 6.40 19.84
C LEU A 676 14.56 7.87 19.39
N LEU A 677 15.68 8.34 18.84
CA LEU A 677 15.84 9.67 18.23
C LEU A 677 14.95 9.82 16.99
N ASP A 678 14.86 8.79 16.14
CA ASP A 678 13.97 8.78 14.97
C ASP A 678 12.51 8.91 15.36
N ARG A 679 12.06 8.15 16.37
CA ARG A 679 10.70 8.26 16.93
C ARG A 679 10.42 9.65 17.49
N TRP A 680 11.44 10.27 18.06
CA TRP A 680 11.36 11.63 18.58
C TRP A 680 11.26 12.66 17.46
N CYS A 681 12.08 12.55 16.42
CA CYS A 681 11.99 13.37 15.21
C CYS A 681 10.72 13.09 14.38
N ALA A 682 10.03 11.98 14.60
CA ALA A 682 8.72 11.70 13.99
C ALA A 682 7.54 12.33 14.78
N GLY A 683 7.81 13.02 15.90
CA GLY A 683 6.80 13.66 16.74
C GLY A 683 5.88 12.68 17.47
N GLN A 684 6.26 11.40 17.59
CA GLN A 684 5.39 10.34 18.09
C GLN A 684 5.14 10.43 19.61
N PHE A 685 6.09 10.96 20.39
CA PHE A 685 5.98 11.05 21.86
C PHE A 685 4.94 12.07 22.35
N LEU A 686 4.54 13.02 21.50
CA LEU A 686 3.59 14.08 21.82
C LEU A 686 2.18 13.78 21.30
N ARG A 687 1.98 12.66 20.61
CA ARG A 687 0.66 12.18 20.19
C ARG A 687 -0.03 11.56 21.39
N ASP A 688 -0.97 12.27 21.99
CA ASP A 688 -1.84 11.69 23.02
C ASP A 688 -2.82 10.71 22.38
N ALA A 689 -2.87 9.48 22.89
CA ALA A 689 -3.80 8.44 22.44
C ALA A 689 -5.28 8.78 22.73
N GLY A 690 -5.57 9.95 23.33
CA GLY A 690 -6.90 10.37 23.76
C GLY A 690 -7.22 11.87 23.66
N SER A 691 -6.41 12.72 23.02
CA SER A 691 -6.76 14.14 22.89
C SER A 691 -7.42 14.45 21.54
N GLU A 692 -8.65 14.97 21.57
CA GLU A 692 -9.46 15.50 20.45
C GLU A 692 -8.80 16.66 19.67
N ARG A 693 -7.59 17.10 20.06
CA ARG A 693 -6.87 18.16 19.35
C ARG A 693 -6.18 17.59 18.12
N ARG A 694 -6.45 18.22 16.97
CA ARG A 694 -5.73 18.18 15.69
C ARG A 694 -4.40 17.43 15.77
N VAL A 695 -4.19 16.45 14.88
CA VAL A 695 -2.89 15.78 14.65
C VAL A 695 -1.77 16.79 14.81
N ARG A 696 -1.07 16.73 15.96
CA ARG A 696 0.01 17.66 16.29
C ARG A 696 1.11 17.44 15.26
N ARG A 697 1.37 18.45 14.43
CA ARG A 697 2.43 18.43 13.43
C ARG A 697 3.57 19.25 13.98
N ASP A 698 4.54 18.59 14.59
CA ASP A 698 5.76 19.21 15.06
C ASP A 698 6.71 19.43 13.88
N LEU A 699 7.51 20.50 13.93
CA LEU A 699 8.54 20.76 12.93
C LEU A 699 9.81 20.05 13.36
N THR A 700 10.30 19.12 12.53
CA THR A 700 11.41 18.25 12.93
C THR A 700 12.60 18.34 11.98
N VAL A 701 13.80 18.28 12.56
CA VAL A 701 15.08 18.34 11.83
C VAL A 701 15.98 17.26 12.41
N LYS A 702 16.46 16.33 11.57
CA LYS A 702 17.48 15.33 11.96
C LYS A 702 18.77 15.56 11.17
N VAL A 703 19.91 15.56 11.86
CA VAL A 703 21.25 15.59 11.26
C VAL A 703 22.17 14.58 11.94
N ASP A 704 23.17 14.08 11.22
CA ASP A 704 24.24 13.26 11.80
C ASP A 704 25.42 14.15 12.20
N ALA A 705 26.15 13.76 13.24
CA ALA A 705 27.40 14.43 13.61
C ALA A 705 28.50 14.16 12.55
N PRO A 706 29.34 15.15 12.22
CA PRO A 706 30.39 15.01 11.22
C PRO A 706 31.59 14.20 11.77
N VAL A 707 32.31 13.50 10.89
CA VAL A 707 33.54 12.74 11.25
C VAL A 707 34.72 13.69 11.50
N GLY A 708 34.83 14.76 10.72
CA GLY A 708 35.79 15.85 10.94
C GLY A 708 35.04 17.12 11.30
N TYR A 709 35.13 17.57 12.55
CA TYR A 709 34.34 18.70 13.01
C TYR A 709 34.93 20.04 12.59
N GLN A 710 34.18 20.80 11.79
CA GLN A 710 34.38 22.23 11.56
C GLN A 710 33.10 23.00 11.90
N SER A 711 33.20 23.92 12.85
CA SER A 711 32.09 24.67 13.45
C SER A 711 31.20 25.37 12.42
N LYS A 712 31.83 26.07 11.47
CA LYS A 712 31.12 26.87 10.46
C LYS A 712 30.40 25.98 9.45
N GLU A 713 31.02 24.89 9.01
CA GLU A 713 30.43 23.98 8.03
C GLU A 713 29.22 23.24 8.61
N PHE A 714 29.34 22.73 9.84
CA PHE A 714 28.25 22.03 10.51
C PHE A 714 27.06 22.94 10.79
N LEU A 715 27.28 24.15 11.30
CA LEU A 715 26.18 25.08 11.57
C LEU A 715 25.49 25.53 10.28
N THR A 716 26.26 25.74 9.20
CA THR A 716 25.71 26.05 7.87
C THR A 716 24.84 24.90 7.35
N HIS A 717 25.28 23.65 7.55
CA HIS A 717 24.50 22.46 7.19
C HIS A 717 23.20 22.36 7.99
N LEU A 718 23.27 22.50 9.32
CA LEU A 718 22.10 22.48 10.20
C LEU A 718 21.10 23.59 9.85
N PHE A 719 21.58 24.80 9.56
CA PHE A 719 20.74 25.92 9.15
C PHE A 719 20.03 25.65 7.81
N GLY A 720 20.75 25.11 6.82
CA GLY A 720 20.15 24.69 5.56
C GLY A 720 19.03 23.66 5.75
N LYS A 721 19.25 22.65 6.62
CA LYS A 721 18.25 21.62 6.95
C LYS A 721 17.02 22.18 7.67
N LEU A 722 17.21 23.16 8.55
CA LEU A 722 16.10 23.87 9.18
C LEU A 722 15.26 24.64 8.16
N CYS A 723 15.89 25.30 7.18
CA CYS A 723 15.17 25.99 6.11
C CYS A 723 14.33 25.02 5.27
N ASP A 724 14.88 23.86 4.90
CA ASP A 724 14.17 22.81 4.15
C ASP A 724 12.95 22.30 4.94
N ALA A 725 13.10 22.06 6.25
CA ALA A 725 12.02 21.61 7.13
C ALA A 725 10.90 22.65 7.28
N VAL A 726 11.24 23.94 7.36
CA VAL A 726 10.27 25.05 7.40
C VAL A 726 9.45 25.12 6.10
N GLU A 727 10.09 24.98 4.94
CA GLU A 727 9.39 24.98 3.65
C GLU A 727 8.43 23.78 3.50
N GLU A 728 8.83 22.60 3.99
CA GLU A 728 7.98 21.42 4.01
C GLU A 728 6.80 21.56 5.00
N TYR A 729 7.07 22.12 6.17
CA TYR A 729 6.05 22.41 7.18
C TYR A 729 4.97 23.36 6.66
N ALA A 730 5.37 24.42 5.95
CA ALA A 730 4.47 25.38 5.35
C ALA A 730 3.61 24.76 4.22
N ARG A 731 4.18 23.83 3.42
CA ARG A 731 3.43 23.13 2.35
C ARG A 731 2.37 22.18 2.87
N THR A 732 2.64 21.50 3.98
CA THR A 732 1.82 20.37 4.43
C THR A 732 0.63 20.78 5.29
N SER A 733 0.68 21.90 6.02
CA SER A 733 -0.32 22.30 7.02
C SER A 733 -1.62 22.88 6.43
N PRO A 734 -2.78 22.16 6.41
CA PRO A 734 -3.96 22.50 5.59
C PRO A 734 -4.90 23.58 6.17
N GLY A 735 -4.40 24.46 7.05
CA GLY A 735 -5.14 25.61 7.58
C GLY A 735 -4.79 26.95 6.91
N LEU A 736 -3.89 26.92 5.92
CA LEU A 736 -3.13 28.07 5.45
C LEU A 736 -3.30 28.35 3.95
N VAL A 737 -4.46 28.00 3.40
CA VAL A 737 -4.87 28.57 2.13
C VAL A 737 -5.41 29.96 2.42
N ASN A 738 -4.66 30.96 1.97
CA ASN A 738 -5.06 32.36 1.88
C ASN A 738 -6.57 32.51 1.65
N ARG A 739 -7.28 33.16 2.57
CA ARG A 739 -8.68 33.59 2.36
C ARG A 739 -8.82 34.68 1.29
N SER A 740 -7.71 35.17 0.75
CA SER A 740 -7.66 36.14 -0.33
C SER A 740 -6.46 35.80 -1.22
N GLY A 741 -6.71 35.48 -2.49
CA GLY A 741 -5.68 35.23 -3.48
C GLY A 741 -4.87 36.49 -3.83
N GLU A 742 -4.17 37.06 -2.86
CA GLU A 742 -3.20 38.14 -3.06
C GLU A 742 -1.78 37.58 -2.86
N SER A 743 -0.93 37.89 -3.84
CA SER A 743 0.50 37.63 -3.77
C SER A 743 1.11 38.43 -2.61
N ALA A 744 2.05 37.81 -1.88
CA ALA A 744 2.82 38.48 -0.85
C ALA A 744 3.38 39.83 -1.38
N PRO A 745 3.28 40.93 -0.62
CA PRO A 745 3.86 42.19 -1.03
C PRO A 745 5.38 42.03 -1.17
N ARG A 746 5.92 42.45 -2.33
CA ARG A 746 7.37 42.56 -2.60
C ARG A 746 8.00 43.72 -1.79
N GLY A 747 7.90 43.64 -0.47
CA GLY A 747 8.40 44.64 0.48
C GLY A 747 9.41 44.03 1.45
N LEU A 748 10.53 43.56 0.92
CA LEU A 748 11.73 43.26 1.71
C LEU A 748 12.32 44.60 2.16
N LEU A 749 12.08 45.03 3.40
CA LEU A 749 12.95 45.95 4.17
C LEU A 749 12.40 46.15 5.59
N ARG A 750 13.26 45.85 6.57
CA ARG A 750 13.21 46.07 8.04
C ARG A 750 12.87 44.85 8.90
N LEU A 751 13.87 43.99 9.07
CA LEU A 751 14.08 43.28 10.34
C LEU A 751 15.55 43.44 10.76
N THR A 752 15.95 44.69 10.95
CA THR A 752 17.08 45.09 11.80
C THR A 752 16.57 46.11 12.82
N SER A 753 15.63 45.68 13.65
CA SER A 753 15.21 46.44 14.84
C SER A 753 14.56 45.48 15.83
N PRO A 754 14.92 45.51 17.13
CA PRO A 754 14.33 44.68 18.18
C PRO A 754 12.95 45.21 18.62
N ALA A 755 12.10 45.58 17.66
CA ALA A 755 10.74 46.02 17.90
C ALA A 755 9.80 44.85 17.60
N GLN A 756 9.14 44.34 18.64
CA GLN A 756 8.09 43.33 18.56
C GLN A 756 7.09 43.65 17.44
N PRO A 757 6.83 42.74 16.49
CA PRO A 757 5.68 42.85 15.63
C PRO A 757 4.47 42.20 16.33
N ASP A 758 3.48 43.01 16.70
CA ASP A 758 2.11 42.60 17.06
C ASP A 758 1.33 42.01 15.84
N GLY A 759 2.04 41.50 14.83
CA GLY A 759 1.46 40.88 13.64
C GLY A 759 1.80 39.39 13.63
N SER A 760 0.77 38.54 13.68
CA SER A 760 0.89 37.08 13.52
C SER A 760 1.71 36.76 12.26
N VAL A 761 2.92 36.22 12.44
CA VAL A 761 3.81 35.84 11.33
C VAL A 761 3.09 34.78 10.50
N GLN A 762 2.89 35.03 9.21
CA GLN A 762 2.23 34.04 8.35
C GLN A 762 3.25 32.98 7.89
N PRO A 763 2.84 31.70 7.83
CA PRO A 763 3.69 30.61 7.32
C PRO A 763 4.24 30.81 5.91
N ALA A 764 3.53 31.58 5.07
CA ALA A 764 4.01 31.95 3.73
C ALA A 764 5.22 32.89 3.78
N ASP A 765 5.24 33.83 4.75
CA ASP A 765 6.35 34.77 4.94
C ASP A 765 7.58 34.05 5.49
N LEU A 766 7.38 33.10 6.42
CA LEU A 766 8.46 32.28 6.95
C LEU A 766 9.05 31.35 5.86
N ALA A 767 8.23 30.80 4.97
CA ALA A 767 8.70 30.01 3.83
C ALA A 767 9.39 30.86 2.75
N ALA A 768 9.06 32.14 2.63
CA ALA A 768 9.80 33.07 1.77
C ALA A 768 11.18 33.41 2.40
N LEU A 769 11.20 33.68 3.71
CA LEU A 769 12.44 33.92 4.45
C LEU A 769 13.37 32.70 4.44
N ALA A 770 12.84 31.48 4.58
CA ALA A 770 13.60 30.24 4.49
C ALA A 770 14.30 30.10 3.13
N ARG A 771 13.60 30.42 2.03
CA ARG A 771 14.16 30.41 0.67
C ARG A 771 15.29 31.42 0.52
N GLU A 772 15.09 32.63 1.04
CA GLU A 772 16.09 33.70 1.00
C GLU A 772 17.35 33.32 1.78
N GLU A 773 17.22 32.82 3.02
CA GLU A 773 18.36 32.38 3.82
C GLU A 773 19.06 31.17 3.19
N ARG A 774 18.33 30.25 2.55
CA ARG A 774 18.92 29.12 1.83
C ARG A 774 19.73 29.57 0.61
N GLU A 775 19.26 30.55 -0.15
CA GLU A 775 19.99 31.12 -1.29
C GLU A 775 21.29 31.78 -0.83
N LYS A 776 21.24 32.55 0.28
CA LYS A 776 22.44 33.13 0.91
C LYS A 776 23.43 32.06 1.36
N ILE A 777 22.95 31.00 2.03
CA ILE A 777 23.80 29.88 2.47
C ILE A 777 24.45 29.15 1.29
N ARG A 778 23.69 28.88 0.22
CA ARG A 778 24.19 28.20 -0.98
C ARG A 778 25.24 29.03 -1.71
N PHE A 779 25.03 30.34 -1.80
CA PHE A 779 26.00 31.29 -2.36
C PHE A 779 27.32 31.28 -1.57
N LEU A 780 27.25 31.23 -0.24
CA LEU A 780 28.42 31.12 0.63
C LEU A 780 29.19 29.79 0.45
N GLN A 781 28.51 28.69 0.12
CA GLN A 781 29.12 27.37 -0.13
C GLN A 781 29.76 27.26 -1.53
N SER A 782 29.25 27.95 -2.55
CA SER A 782 29.80 27.88 -3.91
C SER A 782 31.12 28.62 -4.06
N HIS A 783 31.33 29.71 -3.32
CA HIS A 783 32.55 30.51 -3.40
C HIS A 783 33.72 29.97 -2.57
N THR A 784 33.49 29.05 -1.62
CA THR A 784 34.55 28.38 -0.85
C THR A 784 35.13 27.14 -1.52
N LYS A 785 34.52 26.64 -2.61
CA LYS A 785 34.95 25.41 -3.32
C LYS A 785 35.85 25.64 -4.54
N GLU A 786 36.20 26.88 -4.90
CA GLU A 786 37.05 27.16 -6.08
C GLU A 786 38.55 26.84 -5.90
N GLY A 787 38.94 26.14 -4.83
CA GLY A 787 40.32 25.74 -4.59
C GLY A 787 40.46 24.27 -4.22
N GLU A 788 40.06 23.35 -5.11
CA GLU A 788 40.62 21.99 -5.30
C GLU A 788 39.67 21.12 -6.12
N PHE A 789 39.85 21.10 -7.45
CA PHE A 789 39.58 19.88 -8.23
C PHE A 789 40.28 19.93 -9.59
N SER A 790 41.43 19.25 -9.69
CA SER A 790 42.02 18.81 -10.95
C SER A 790 41.51 17.41 -11.25
N LEU A 791 40.66 17.24 -12.26
CA LEU A 791 40.48 15.93 -12.88
C LEU A 791 40.12 16.11 -14.35
N GLY A 792 41.02 15.57 -15.17
CA GLY A 792 41.10 15.82 -16.60
C GLY A 792 39.96 15.21 -17.39
N PHE A 793 39.41 16.02 -18.28
CA PHE A 793 38.94 15.57 -19.58
C PHE A 793 39.42 16.58 -20.63
N THR A 794 40.17 16.07 -21.60
CA THR A 794 40.70 16.78 -22.76
C THR A 794 39.54 17.31 -23.63
N PRO A 795 39.54 18.60 -24.02
CA PRO A 795 38.46 19.17 -24.81
C PRO A 795 38.66 18.86 -26.29
N LEU A 796 37.67 18.23 -26.91
CA LEU A 796 37.50 18.25 -28.36
C LEU A 796 37.11 19.68 -28.78
N LYS A 797 38.03 20.31 -29.51
CA LYS A 797 37.87 21.60 -30.17
C LYS A 797 36.67 21.58 -31.11
N ALA A 798 35.66 22.40 -30.85
CA ALA A 798 35.10 23.37 -31.80
C ALA A 798 33.94 24.14 -31.15
N THR A 799 33.94 25.47 -31.36
CA THR A 799 32.89 26.45 -31.01
C THR A 799 32.81 26.90 -29.54
N ASN A 800 33.69 27.84 -29.19
CA ASN A 800 33.47 28.79 -28.10
C ASN A 800 32.38 29.79 -28.50
N VAL A 801 31.15 29.60 -28.00
CA VAL A 801 30.22 30.71 -27.72
C VAL A 801 29.54 30.42 -26.38
N GLY A 802 30.28 30.69 -25.29
CA GLY A 802 29.74 30.70 -23.93
C GLY A 802 29.53 32.13 -23.46
N TYR A 803 28.27 32.56 -23.43
CA TYR A 803 27.84 33.84 -22.86
C TYR A 803 28.28 33.95 -21.39
N LYS A 804 29.23 34.85 -21.09
CA LYS A 804 29.53 35.27 -19.72
C LYS A 804 28.43 36.22 -19.24
N SER A 805 27.44 35.68 -18.53
CA SER A 805 26.57 36.50 -17.68
C SER A 805 27.36 36.99 -16.48
N LYS A 806 27.78 38.25 -16.50
CA LYS A 806 28.23 38.97 -15.29
C LYS A 806 26.98 39.30 -14.46
N ALA A 807 26.63 38.43 -13.51
CA ALA A 807 25.71 38.80 -12.45
C ALA A 807 26.46 39.74 -11.49
N SER A 808 25.98 40.98 -11.37
CA SER A 808 26.46 41.97 -10.42
C SER A 808 26.22 41.47 -8.99
N VAL A 809 27.30 41.22 -8.26
CA VAL A 809 27.30 40.94 -6.81
C VAL A 809 26.62 42.10 -6.09
N ARG A 810 25.57 41.82 -5.30
CA ARG A 810 24.90 42.82 -4.47
C ARG A 810 25.75 43.06 -3.22
N ARG A 811 25.62 44.26 -2.65
CA ARG A 811 26.49 44.81 -1.61
C ARG A 811 26.41 44.10 -0.23
N ASP A 812 25.64 43.02 -0.11
CA ASP A 812 25.35 42.30 1.15
C ASP A 812 26.03 40.92 1.25
N ASP A 813 26.79 40.52 0.23
CA ASP A 813 27.39 39.18 0.13
C ASP A 813 28.76 39.08 0.84
N VAL A 814 28.81 39.46 2.13
CA VAL A 814 29.99 39.29 3.00
C VAL A 814 29.96 37.88 3.62
N PRO A 815 31.07 37.11 3.61
CA PRO A 815 31.13 35.83 4.29
C PRO A 815 30.92 36.01 5.80
N LEU A 816 29.81 35.48 6.33
CA LEU A 816 29.45 35.60 7.74
C LEU A 816 30.52 34.98 8.65
N ASN A 817 30.81 35.66 9.76
CA ASN A 817 31.61 35.10 10.84
C ASN A 817 30.80 34.09 11.67
N HIS A 818 31.48 33.22 12.43
CA HIS A 818 30.78 32.19 13.22
C HIS A 818 29.78 32.76 14.24
N PRO A 819 30.08 33.83 15.02
CA PRO A 819 29.10 34.44 15.91
C PRO A 819 27.87 35.01 15.18
N GLU A 820 28.09 35.70 14.05
CA GLU A 820 27.00 36.24 13.23
C GLU A 820 26.10 35.13 12.66
N LEU A 821 26.69 33.98 12.29
CA LEU A 821 25.95 32.81 11.83
C LEU A 821 25.11 32.19 12.96
N VAL A 822 25.65 32.14 14.19
CA VAL A 822 24.92 31.68 15.38
C VAL A 822 23.74 32.61 15.69
N ASP A 823 23.95 33.92 15.68
CA ASP A 823 22.89 34.90 15.93
C ASP A 823 21.77 34.80 14.89
N ARG A 824 22.12 34.75 13.59
CA ARG A 824 21.13 34.55 12.51
C ARG A 824 20.36 33.24 12.65
N PHE A 825 21.05 32.14 12.97
CA PHE A 825 20.40 30.85 13.18
C PHE A 825 19.41 30.91 14.35
N ARG A 826 19.80 31.52 15.47
CA ARG A 826 18.93 31.68 16.66
C ARG A 826 17.73 32.56 16.37
N ASP A 827 17.91 33.66 15.65
CA ASP A 827 16.83 34.57 15.26
C ASP A 827 15.81 33.86 14.36
N PHE A 828 16.29 33.16 13.33
CA PHE A 828 15.43 32.38 12.43
C PHE A 828 14.72 31.23 13.15
N LEU A 829 15.44 30.50 14.00
CA LEU A 829 14.87 29.44 14.83
C LEU A 829 13.82 29.99 15.81
N GLY A 830 14.05 31.18 16.37
CA GLY A 830 13.12 31.88 17.25
C GLY A 830 11.81 32.26 16.56
N LEU A 831 11.89 32.84 15.36
CA LEU A 831 10.71 33.15 14.53
C LEU A 831 9.93 31.88 14.17
N THR A 832 10.65 30.84 13.76
CA THR A 832 10.06 29.52 13.46
C THR A 832 9.33 28.95 14.68
N ALA A 833 9.96 29.00 15.85
CA ALA A 833 9.41 28.44 17.08
C ALA A 833 8.19 29.20 17.59
N GLN A 834 8.15 30.52 17.42
CA GLN A 834 6.98 31.35 17.74
C GLN A 834 5.77 30.95 16.88
N LEU A 835 5.98 30.85 15.57
CA LEU A 835 4.94 30.45 14.63
C LEU A 835 4.43 29.03 14.91
N VAL A 836 5.34 28.08 15.12
CA VAL A 836 5.00 26.69 15.42
C VAL A 836 4.27 26.58 16.79
N ALA A 837 4.59 27.45 17.75
CA ALA A 837 3.91 27.50 19.05
C ALA A 837 2.44 27.95 18.94
N GLU A 838 2.10 28.86 18.00
CA GLU A 838 0.71 29.30 17.77
C GLU A 838 -0.21 28.13 17.40
N TYR A 839 0.34 27.09 16.78
CA TYR A 839 -0.39 25.88 16.39
C TYR A 839 -0.36 24.75 17.43
N ASP A 840 0.07 25.04 18.67
CA ASP A 840 0.30 24.04 19.73
C ASP A 840 1.29 22.95 19.28
N SER A 841 2.25 23.29 18.41
CA SER A 841 3.30 22.38 17.93
C SER A 841 4.67 22.78 18.50
N LYS A 842 5.64 21.88 18.38
CA LYS A 842 7.01 22.07 18.90
C LYS A 842 8.05 21.95 17.78
N VAL A 843 9.22 22.55 17.99
CA VAL A 843 10.38 22.38 17.10
C VAL A 843 11.34 21.35 17.71
N LEU A 844 11.58 20.25 17.00
CA LEU A 844 12.38 19.11 17.46
C LEU A 844 13.64 18.94 16.58
N ILE A 845 14.83 19.18 17.15
CA ILE A 845 16.12 19.04 16.46
C ILE A 845 16.92 17.87 17.03
N GLY A 846 17.14 16.83 16.22
CA GLY A 846 17.87 15.62 16.58
C GLY A 846 19.26 15.58 15.95
N ILE A 847 20.29 15.31 16.75
CA ILE A 847 21.67 15.13 16.30
C ILE A 847 22.11 13.72 16.67
N ASP A 848 22.36 12.87 15.69
CA ASP A 848 22.74 11.47 15.90
C ASP A 848 24.26 11.23 15.74
N GLU A 849 24.74 10.11 16.27
CA GLU A 849 26.10 9.59 16.09
C GLU A 849 27.24 10.54 16.51
N LEU A 850 27.13 11.19 17.68
CA LEU A 850 28.22 12.04 18.21
C LEU A 850 29.56 11.28 18.34
N ASP A 851 29.50 9.95 18.45
CA ASP A 851 30.67 9.09 18.52
C ASP A 851 31.43 8.92 17.18
N ARG A 852 30.99 9.57 16.10
CA ARG A 852 31.80 9.76 14.87
C ARG A 852 32.98 10.72 15.06
N ILE A 853 32.90 11.61 16.04
CA ILE A 853 33.98 12.52 16.40
C ILE A 853 34.99 11.73 17.23
N SER A 854 36.10 11.35 16.62
CA SER A 854 37.06 10.39 17.16
C SER A 854 37.99 10.96 18.24
N ASP A 855 37.96 12.28 18.46
CA ASP A 855 38.74 13.00 19.46
C ASP A 855 37.87 13.53 20.61
N GLY A 856 38.19 13.16 21.85
CA GLY A 856 37.48 13.65 23.04
C GLY A 856 37.49 15.18 23.16
N GLU A 857 38.59 15.83 22.74
CA GLU A 857 38.66 17.29 22.63
C GLU A 857 37.74 17.86 21.55
N GLY A 858 37.65 17.23 20.38
CA GLY A 858 36.77 17.65 19.29
C GLY A 858 35.29 17.53 19.66
N ALA A 859 34.90 16.46 20.36
CA ALA A 859 33.55 16.29 20.88
C ALA A 859 33.20 17.37 21.93
N GLN A 860 34.16 17.73 22.78
CA GLN A 860 34.00 18.82 23.76
C GLN A 860 33.86 20.18 23.08
N ARG A 861 34.67 20.47 22.05
CA ARG A 861 34.55 21.70 21.24
C ARG A 861 33.20 21.76 20.53
N PHE A 862 32.78 20.66 19.91
CA PHE A 862 31.45 20.51 19.30
C PHE A 862 30.32 20.88 20.25
N LEU A 863 30.31 20.30 21.46
CA LEU A 863 29.26 20.56 22.43
C LEU A 863 29.26 21.99 22.96
N ASN A 864 30.45 22.59 23.18
CA ASN A 864 30.56 23.98 23.62
C ASN A 864 30.02 24.98 22.58
N GLU A 865 30.30 24.74 21.30
CA GLU A 865 29.82 25.59 20.22
C GLU A 865 28.33 25.34 19.92
N LEU A 866 27.87 24.09 20.01
CA LEU A 866 26.46 23.75 19.91
C LEU A 866 25.63 24.36 21.04
N LYS A 867 26.21 24.49 22.25
CA LYS A 867 25.56 25.19 23.38
C LYS A 867 25.16 26.62 23.03
N ALA A 868 25.89 27.28 22.11
CA ALA A 868 25.58 28.63 21.68
C ALA A 868 24.25 28.74 20.93
N VAL A 869 23.78 27.67 20.27
CA VAL A 869 22.49 27.66 19.55
C VAL A 869 21.31 27.10 20.36
N PHE A 870 21.58 26.54 21.54
CA PHE A 870 20.54 26.11 22.47
C PHE A 870 19.78 27.30 23.07
N ASN A 871 18.74 26.99 23.85
CA ASN A 871 17.99 27.95 24.67
C ASN A 871 17.00 28.85 23.92
N VAL A 872 16.44 28.38 22.80
CA VAL A 872 15.28 29.00 22.13
C VAL A 872 13.98 28.42 22.70
N ARG A 873 12.98 29.28 23.00
CA ARG A 873 11.68 28.83 23.53
C ARG A 873 10.95 27.97 22.51
N ASN A 874 10.25 26.94 22.95
CA ASN A 874 9.54 25.97 22.11
C ASN A 874 10.45 25.14 21.15
N CYS A 875 11.77 25.17 21.37
CA CYS A 875 12.73 24.32 20.69
C CYS A 875 13.32 23.28 21.65
N TYR A 876 13.46 22.06 21.15
CA TYR A 876 14.01 20.94 21.89
C TYR A 876 15.14 20.32 21.07
N PHE A 877 16.28 20.10 21.70
CA PHE A 877 17.44 19.44 21.11
C PHE A 877 17.63 18.08 21.74
N LEU A 878 17.87 17.06 20.92
CA LEU A 878 18.17 15.70 21.37
C LEU A 878 19.45 15.21 20.70
N VAL A 879 20.47 14.91 21.48
CA VAL A 879 21.80 14.51 20.98
C VAL A 879 22.13 13.10 21.43
N SER A 880 22.42 12.20 20.50
CA SER A 880 22.81 10.81 20.78
C SER A 880 24.31 10.74 21.11
N VAL A 881 24.66 10.19 22.29
CA VAL A 881 26.02 10.09 22.82
C VAL A 881 26.34 8.63 23.18
N SER A 882 27.55 8.14 22.92
CA SER A 882 27.99 6.80 23.35
C SER A 882 28.33 6.75 24.84
N GLU A 883 28.13 5.58 25.46
CA GLU A 883 28.46 5.37 26.88
C GLU A 883 29.97 5.43 27.14
N ASP A 884 30.82 4.99 26.21
CA ASP A 884 32.28 5.14 26.33
C ASP A 884 32.70 6.61 26.41
N ALA A 885 32.08 7.46 25.58
CA ALA A 885 32.26 8.92 25.61
C ALA A 885 31.53 9.61 26.76
N LEU A 886 30.72 8.89 27.55
CA LEU A 886 30.19 9.40 28.81
C LEU A 886 31.07 8.95 29.98
N ALA A 887 31.52 7.69 29.99
CA ALA A 887 32.33 7.08 31.02
C ALA A 887 33.75 7.68 31.11
N GLU A 888 34.38 7.99 29.97
CA GLU A 888 35.68 8.68 29.93
C GLU A 888 35.62 10.07 30.58
N PHE A 889 34.43 10.68 30.61
CA PHE A 889 34.18 11.99 31.22
C PHE A 889 33.61 11.90 32.64
N GLU A 890 32.79 10.89 32.95
CA GLU A 890 32.30 10.60 34.31
C GLU A 890 33.43 10.09 35.22
N LEU A 891 34.42 9.34 34.71
CA LEU A 891 35.58 8.89 35.50
C LEU A 891 36.55 10.04 35.84
N ALA A 892 36.49 11.17 35.12
CA ALA A 892 37.16 12.40 35.52
C ALA A 892 36.46 13.09 36.73
N ALA A 893 35.28 12.60 37.15
CA ALA A 893 34.47 13.18 38.22
C ALA A 893 34.86 12.67 39.64
N MET A 894 36.15 12.74 39.97
CA MET A 894 36.60 12.98 41.35
C MET A 894 36.90 14.48 41.58
N GLY A 895 36.06 15.39 41.06
CA GLY A 895 36.04 16.77 41.56
C GLY A 895 35.68 17.94 40.64
N MET A 896 35.28 17.80 39.37
CA MET A 896 34.87 18.96 38.54
C MET A 896 33.67 18.60 37.64
N ARG A 897 32.68 19.50 37.55
CA ARG A 897 31.51 19.36 36.66
C ARG A 897 31.96 19.18 35.21
N THR A 898 31.48 18.14 34.55
CA THR A 898 31.87 17.83 33.17
C THR A 898 31.18 18.80 32.19
N VAL A 899 31.76 18.99 31.00
CA VAL A 899 31.15 19.83 29.95
C VAL A 899 29.74 19.34 29.59
N PHE A 900 29.51 18.02 29.63
CA PHE A 900 28.21 17.39 29.41
C PHE A 900 27.14 17.83 30.41
N ASP A 901 27.46 17.87 31.71
CA ASP A 901 26.54 18.36 32.76
C ASP A 901 26.19 19.84 32.59
N SER A 902 27.06 20.60 31.92
CA SER A 902 26.87 22.03 31.68
C SER A 902 26.17 22.34 30.34
N ALA A 903 26.23 21.41 29.38
CA ALA A 903 25.73 21.59 28.02
C ALA A 903 24.28 21.16 27.86
N PHE A 904 23.85 20.13 28.60
CA PHE A 904 22.51 19.55 28.53
C PHE A 904 21.70 19.82 29.80
N ASP A 905 20.39 20.02 29.64
CA ASP A 905 19.45 20.17 30.75
C ASP A 905 19.16 18.82 31.45
N SER A 906 19.23 17.72 30.71
CA SER A 906 19.03 16.36 31.24
C SER A 906 19.71 15.31 30.36
N ILE A 907 20.21 14.24 30.98
CA ILE A 907 20.76 13.07 30.28
C ILE A 907 19.78 11.91 30.48
N VAL A 908 19.21 11.40 29.38
CA VAL A 908 18.32 10.23 29.38
C VAL A 908 19.15 9.00 29.07
N ARG A 909 19.20 8.06 30.02
CA ARG A 909 19.93 6.80 29.86
C ARG A 909 19.05 5.75 29.18
N VAL A 910 19.55 5.18 28.09
CA VAL A 910 18.93 4.06 27.38
C VAL A 910 19.60 2.78 27.84
N ASP A 911 18.93 2.10 28.76
CA ASP A 911 19.38 0.82 29.28
C ASP A 911 19.07 -0.34 28.32
N TYR A 912 19.75 -1.47 28.55
CA TYR A 912 19.45 -2.75 27.92
C TYR A 912 17.99 -3.14 28.12
N PHE A 913 17.42 -3.88 27.18
CA PHE A 913 16.06 -4.40 27.33
C PHE A 913 15.94 -5.32 28.55
N SER A 914 14.77 -5.28 29.18
CA SER A 914 14.29 -6.35 30.06
C SER A 914 13.80 -7.54 29.23
N PHE A 915 13.61 -8.70 29.87
CA PHE A 915 13.08 -9.87 29.17
C PHE A 915 11.70 -9.59 28.55
N GLU A 916 10.82 -8.88 29.25
CA GLU A 916 9.48 -8.54 28.74
C GLU A 916 9.53 -7.60 27.53
N GLN A 917 10.47 -6.64 27.52
CA GLN A 917 10.67 -5.75 26.37
C GLN A 917 11.23 -6.52 25.16
N ALA A 918 12.23 -7.39 25.40
CA ALA A 918 12.77 -8.25 24.37
C ALA A 918 11.70 -9.17 23.79
N ARG A 919 10.87 -9.80 24.63
CA ARG A 919 9.73 -10.63 24.21
C ARG A 919 8.73 -9.82 23.38
N SER A 920 8.39 -8.61 23.81
CA SER A 920 7.50 -7.72 23.04
C SER A 920 8.08 -7.35 21.68
N LEU A 921 9.41 -7.23 21.56
CA LEU A 921 10.10 -6.97 20.30
C LEU A 921 10.02 -8.18 19.38
N LEU A 922 10.37 -9.33 19.91
CA LEU A 922 10.45 -10.58 19.17
C LEU A 922 9.07 -11.02 18.67
N ASN A 923 8.03 -10.93 19.50
CA ASN A 923 6.67 -11.32 19.10
C ASN A 923 6.08 -10.45 17.98
N ARG A 924 6.61 -9.25 17.77
CA ARG A 924 6.22 -8.36 16.67
C ARG A 924 7.04 -8.61 15.40
N ARG A 925 8.24 -9.19 15.53
CA ARG A 925 9.11 -9.53 14.40
C ARG A 925 8.92 -10.96 13.89
N ILE A 926 8.70 -11.90 14.81
CA ILE A 926 8.51 -13.33 14.55
C ILE A 926 7.18 -13.72 15.18
N ARG A 927 6.25 -14.21 14.34
CA ARG A 927 4.93 -14.65 14.78
C ARG A 927 5.07 -15.93 15.61
N ASP A 928 4.34 -16.00 16.73
CA ASP A 928 4.20 -17.20 17.55
C ASP A 928 5.52 -17.84 18.07
N LEU A 929 6.58 -17.03 18.25
CA LEU A 929 7.86 -17.48 18.81
C LEU A 929 7.68 -18.03 20.24
N PRO A 930 8.10 -19.27 20.54
CA PRO A 930 8.00 -19.78 21.90
C PRO A 930 8.92 -19.06 22.89
N GLU A 931 8.50 -18.99 24.16
CA GLU A 931 9.20 -18.26 25.21
C GLU A 931 10.64 -18.74 25.42
N GLN A 932 10.88 -20.03 25.26
CA GLN A 932 12.21 -20.63 25.38
C GLN A 932 13.19 -20.04 24.37
N PHE A 933 12.74 -19.86 23.12
CA PHE A 933 13.56 -19.24 22.06
C PHE A 933 13.71 -17.73 22.27
N ALA A 934 12.69 -17.06 22.79
CA ALA A 934 12.79 -15.66 23.19
C ALA A 934 13.80 -15.45 24.34
N ALA A 935 13.82 -16.35 25.33
CA ALA A 935 14.79 -16.33 26.43
C ALA A 935 16.20 -16.65 25.94
N LEU A 936 16.35 -17.60 25.03
CA LEU A 936 17.63 -17.91 24.39
C LEU A 936 18.19 -16.66 23.68
N ALA A 937 17.38 -16.02 22.83
CA ALA A 937 17.77 -14.81 22.12
C ALA A 937 18.09 -13.64 23.08
N TYR A 938 17.32 -13.48 24.15
CA TYR A 938 17.54 -12.47 25.18
C TYR A 938 18.88 -12.67 25.93
N VAL A 939 19.17 -13.90 26.34
CA VAL A 939 20.39 -14.24 27.08
C VAL A 939 21.62 -14.13 26.18
N PHE A 940 21.55 -14.59 24.93
CA PHE A 940 22.66 -14.46 23.96
C PHE A 940 22.99 -13.00 23.62
N SER A 941 21.95 -12.17 23.45
CA SER A 941 22.12 -10.75 23.15
C SER A 941 22.52 -9.90 24.36
N GLY A 942 22.38 -10.42 25.58
CA GLY A 942 22.53 -9.64 26.81
C GLY A 942 21.46 -8.54 26.94
N GLY A 943 20.35 -8.60 26.20
CA GLY A 943 19.36 -7.53 26.12
C GLY A 943 19.76 -6.34 25.25
N LEU A 944 20.83 -6.44 24.45
CA LEU A 944 21.20 -5.40 23.48
C LEU A 944 20.31 -5.52 22.23
N ALA A 945 19.53 -4.48 21.92
CA ALA A 945 18.53 -4.50 20.85
C ALA A 945 19.06 -5.00 19.49
N ARG A 946 20.22 -4.51 19.06
CA ARG A 946 20.83 -4.90 17.77
C ARG A 946 21.22 -6.38 17.74
N GLU A 947 21.83 -6.89 18.80
CA GLU A 947 22.24 -8.30 18.87
C GLU A 947 21.04 -9.23 19.10
N LEU A 948 19.98 -8.74 19.76
CA LEU A 948 18.71 -9.44 19.89
C LEU A 948 18.07 -9.66 18.52
N ALA A 949 17.99 -8.62 17.70
CA ALA A 949 17.47 -8.72 16.33
C ALA A 949 18.30 -9.70 15.47
N ARG A 950 19.64 -9.62 15.54
CA ARG A 950 20.54 -10.53 14.80
C ARG A 950 20.40 -11.99 15.23
N THR A 951 20.23 -12.22 16.53
CA THR A 951 20.06 -13.57 17.06
C THR A 951 18.70 -14.12 16.70
N ALA A 952 17.65 -13.29 16.73
CA ALA A 952 16.32 -13.65 16.28
C ALA A 952 16.27 -14.00 14.79
N GLU A 953 16.93 -13.20 13.94
CA GLU A 953 17.10 -13.47 12.52
C GLU A 953 17.83 -14.79 12.29
N THR A 954 18.91 -15.06 13.05
CA THR A 954 19.63 -16.33 12.97
C THR A 954 18.74 -17.52 13.34
N ILE A 955 17.93 -17.40 14.40
CA ILE A 955 16.97 -18.45 14.79
C ILE A 955 15.89 -18.63 13.71
N ALA A 956 15.48 -17.55 13.04
CA ALA A 956 14.41 -17.58 12.03
C ALA A 956 14.85 -18.10 10.65
N CYS A 957 16.14 -18.05 10.32
CA CYS A 957 16.66 -18.50 9.01
C CYS A 957 16.75 -20.03 8.89
N ASP A 958 16.78 -20.78 9.99
CA ASP A 958 16.81 -22.25 9.95
C ASP A 958 15.41 -22.79 9.63
N LYS A 959 15.28 -23.43 8.46
CA LYS A 959 14.00 -23.83 7.86
C LYS A 959 13.44 -25.17 8.36
N SER A 960 14.10 -25.80 9.33
CA SER A 960 13.73 -27.10 9.91
C SER A 960 13.03 -26.92 11.25
N GLU A 961 12.09 -27.84 11.59
CA GLU A 961 11.61 -27.99 12.97
C GLU A 961 12.77 -28.46 13.85
N GLU A 962 13.51 -27.52 14.43
CA GLU A 962 14.66 -27.82 15.26
C GLU A 962 14.32 -27.75 16.75
N GLN A 963 14.89 -28.69 17.49
CA GLN A 963 14.79 -28.71 18.94
C GLN A 963 15.62 -27.58 19.55
N LEU A 964 15.19 -27.05 20.69
CA LEU A 964 15.86 -25.98 21.42
C LEU A 964 17.34 -26.26 21.67
N ALA A 965 17.69 -27.51 22.03
CA ALA A 965 19.06 -27.93 22.28
C ALA A 965 19.95 -27.85 21.02
N ILE A 966 19.39 -28.14 19.85
CA ILE A 966 20.10 -28.08 18.55
C ILE A 966 20.36 -26.61 18.19
N VAL A 967 19.31 -25.77 18.27
CA VAL A 967 19.43 -24.33 18.00
C VAL A 967 20.40 -23.67 18.97
N ALA A 968 20.33 -24.00 20.26
CA ALA A 968 21.27 -23.53 21.27
C ALA A 968 22.70 -23.96 20.95
N ALA A 969 22.93 -25.24 20.61
CA ALA A 969 24.25 -25.74 20.23
C ALA A 969 24.81 -25.04 18.98
N HIS A 970 23.97 -24.75 17.99
CA HIS A 970 24.37 -24.00 16.79
C HIS A 970 24.82 -22.57 17.16
N LEU A 971 24.00 -21.85 17.94
CA LEU A 971 24.34 -20.50 18.40
C LEU A 971 25.62 -20.49 19.24
N VAL A 972 25.79 -21.49 20.12
CA VAL A 972 27.00 -21.66 20.92
C VAL A 972 28.22 -21.91 20.04
N GLN A 973 28.16 -22.83 19.07
CA GLN A 973 29.28 -23.11 18.16
C GLN A 973 29.69 -21.84 17.41
N ARG A 974 28.71 -21.09 16.89
CA ARG A 974 28.95 -19.86 16.14
C ARG A 974 29.57 -18.77 17.02
N GLN A 975 29.15 -18.66 18.28
CA GLN A 975 29.74 -17.73 19.24
C GLN A 975 31.14 -18.16 19.70
N LEU A 976 31.37 -19.47 19.89
CA LEU A 976 32.68 -20.03 20.23
C LEU A 976 33.69 -19.72 19.14
N ASP A 977 33.34 -19.99 17.88
CA ASP A 977 34.15 -19.68 16.70
C ASP A 977 34.50 -18.20 16.59
N ARG A 978 33.53 -17.30 16.83
CA ARG A 978 33.80 -15.85 16.85
C ARG A 978 34.75 -15.46 17.98
N THR A 979 34.58 -16.05 19.16
CA THR A 979 35.38 -15.72 20.35
C THR A 979 36.82 -16.19 20.19
N THR A 980 37.05 -17.43 19.74
CA THR A 980 38.40 -17.97 19.54
C THR A 980 39.14 -17.24 18.42
N ARG A 981 38.48 -16.96 17.28
CA ARG A 981 39.07 -16.14 16.20
C ARG A 981 39.43 -14.74 16.68
N ALA A 982 38.53 -14.05 17.38
CA ALA A 982 38.81 -12.73 17.93
C ALA A 982 39.96 -12.76 18.97
N ALA A 983 40.04 -13.81 19.79
CA ALA A 983 41.12 -13.99 20.74
C ALA A 983 42.46 -14.24 20.03
N MET A 984 42.52 -15.11 19.01
CA MET A 984 43.72 -15.36 18.21
C MET A 984 44.21 -14.07 17.53
N ASP A 985 43.29 -13.26 16.98
CA ASP A 985 43.60 -11.95 16.42
C ASP A 985 44.18 -10.99 17.47
N ARG A 986 43.56 -10.91 18.65
CA ARG A 986 44.04 -10.07 19.77
C ARG A 986 45.42 -10.51 20.24
N VAL A 987 45.66 -11.83 20.36
CA VAL A 987 46.97 -12.38 20.74
C VAL A 987 48.02 -12.02 19.68
N SER A 988 47.68 -12.14 18.40
CA SER A 988 48.57 -11.86 17.27
C SER A 988 48.99 -10.39 17.20
N ARG A 989 48.07 -9.46 17.52
CA ARG A 989 48.33 -8.01 17.57
C ARG A 989 48.94 -7.53 18.90
N SER A 990 49.01 -8.39 19.91
CA SER A 990 49.53 -8.00 21.23
C SER A 990 51.05 -7.80 21.21
N ALA A 991 51.54 -6.90 22.06
CA ALA A 991 52.98 -6.74 22.30
C ALA A 991 53.65 -8.05 22.80
N ALA A 992 52.86 -8.94 23.42
CA ALA A 992 53.27 -10.23 23.97
C ALA A 992 53.09 -11.42 23.00
N ARG A 993 52.94 -11.18 21.69
CA ARG A 993 52.65 -12.22 20.68
C ARG A 993 53.53 -13.49 20.74
N ARG A 994 54.81 -13.37 21.12
CA ARG A 994 55.72 -14.52 21.26
C ARG A 994 55.40 -15.38 22.50
N ALA A 995 55.02 -14.74 23.61
CA ALA A 995 54.61 -15.44 24.83
C ALA A 995 53.22 -16.07 24.68
N GLY A 996 52.35 -15.45 23.88
CA GLY A 996 51.01 -15.95 23.55
C GLY A 996 50.96 -17.00 22.44
N ALA A 997 52.09 -17.35 21.81
CA ALA A 997 52.12 -18.29 20.68
C ALA A 997 51.60 -19.69 21.05
N ALA A 998 51.82 -20.13 22.29
CA ALA A 998 51.32 -21.42 22.79
C ALA A 998 49.79 -21.46 22.97
N LEU A 999 49.13 -20.29 23.05
CA LEU A 999 47.68 -20.19 23.19
C LEU A 999 46.95 -20.36 21.84
N ILE A 1000 47.58 -19.99 20.72
CA ILE A 1000 46.97 -20.02 19.39
C ILE A 1000 46.55 -21.45 18.97
N PRO A 1001 47.38 -22.50 19.07
CA PRO A 1001 46.98 -23.86 18.72
C PRO A 1001 45.80 -24.35 19.56
N VAL A 1002 45.77 -24.01 20.85
CA VAL A 1002 44.69 -24.41 21.76
C VAL A 1002 43.39 -23.68 21.43
N LEU A 1003 43.47 -22.42 21.00
CA LEU A 1003 42.31 -21.67 20.51
C LEU A 1003 41.78 -22.22 19.18
N ASP A 1004 42.66 -22.75 18.33
CA ASP A 1004 42.28 -23.34 17.04
C ASP A 1004 41.69 -24.75 17.19
N GLU A 1005 42.20 -25.56 18.12
CA GLU A 1005 41.69 -26.88 18.55
C GLU A 1005 40.33 -26.84 19.28
N ARG A 1006 39.54 -25.79 19.07
CA ARG A 1006 38.20 -25.65 19.65
C ARG A 1006 37.32 -26.83 19.24
N PRO A 1007 36.39 -27.26 20.12
CA PRO A 1007 35.46 -28.33 19.78
C PRO A 1007 34.54 -27.92 18.61
N VAL A 1008 34.29 -28.87 17.71
CA VAL A 1008 33.42 -28.72 16.53
C VAL A 1008 32.43 -29.87 16.50
N GLY A 1009 31.15 -29.60 16.25
CA GLY A 1009 30.10 -30.62 16.09
C GLY A 1009 29.15 -30.71 17.28
N LYS A 1010 28.86 -31.93 17.77
CA LYS A 1010 27.95 -32.15 18.90
C LYS A 1010 28.57 -31.66 20.20
N LEU A 1011 28.31 -30.39 20.54
CA LEU A 1011 28.78 -29.75 21.76
C LEU A 1011 27.98 -30.25 22.98
N THR A 1012 28.69 -30.58 24.05
CA THR A 1012 28.11 -30.83 25.38
C THR A 1012 28.79 -29.90 26.39
N SER A 1013 28.12 -29.62 27.51
CA SER A 1013 28.68 -28.78 28.57
C SER A 1013 29.98 -29.34 29.15
N GLY A 1014 30.11 -30.67 29.24
CA GLY A 1014 31.33 -31.35 29.65
C GLY A 1014 32.53 -31.02 28.77
N VAL A 1015 32.36 -31.14 27.44
CA VAL A 1015 33.41 -30.83 26.45
C VAL A 1015 33.84 -29.36 26.52
N LEU A 1016 32.88 -28.44 26.66
CA LEU A 1016 33.19 -27.01 26.80
C LEU A 1016 33.94 -26.70 28.11
N ARG A 1017 33.58 -27.34 29.22
CA ARG A 1017 34.29 -27.15 30.49
C ARG A 1017 35.71 -27.73 30.47
N GLU A 1018 35.91 -28.87 29.84
CA GLU A 1018 37.23 -29.44 29.61
C GLU A 1018 38.08 -28.51 28.74
N TYR A 1019 37.48 -27.97 27.67
CA TYR A 1019 38.13 -26.98 26.82
C TYR A 1019 38.49 -25.70 27.59
N ALA A 1020 37.58 -25.17 28.43
CA ALA A 1020 37.86 -24.03 29.29
C ALA A 1020 39.02 -24.32 30.27
N ALA A 1021 39.08 -25.51 30.86
CA ALA A 1021 40.17 -25.94 31.73
C ALA A 1021 41.51 -26.05 30.97
N LYS A 1022 41.48 -26.58 29.73
CA LYS A 1022 42.64 -26.66 28.84
C LYS A 1022 43.17 -25.26 28.50
N VAL A 1023 42.28 -24.35 28.10
CA VAL A 1023 42.64 -22.94 27.83
C VAL A 1023 43.19 -22.29 29.09
N ALA A 1024 42.54 -22.45 30.24
CA ALA A 1024 43.00 -21.89 31.52
C ALA A 1024 44.38 -22.42 31.96
N GLY A 1025 44.68 -23.69 31.68
CA GLY A 1025 45.94 -24.36 32.01
C GLY A 1025 47.11 -23.99 31.08
N THR A 1026 46.83 -23.34 29.94
CA THR A 1026 47.87 -22.98 28.97
C THR A 1026 48.56 -21.68 29.35
N GLY A 1027 49.89 -21.76 29.52
CA GLY A 1027 50.74 -20.58 29.75
C GLY A 1027 51.11 -20.29 31.21
N PHE A 1028 51.12 -21.26 32.12
CA PHE A 1028 51.73 -21.10 33.46
C PHE A 1028 53.26 -21.10 33.42
N ALA A 1029 53.87 -20.14 32.71
CA ALA A 1029 55.25 -19.76 32.97
C ALA A 1029 55.23 -18.59 33.97
N LYS A 1030 56.00 -18.68 35.07
CA LYS A 1030 56.17 -17.57 36.02
C LYS A 1030 56.50 -16.28 35.26
N GLY A 1031 55.57 -15.30 35.23
CA GLY A 1031 55.78 -14.00 34.59
C GLY A 1031 54.92 -13.69 33.35
N GLU A 1032 53.71 -14.25 33.22
CA GLU A 1032 52.82 -13.90 32.11
C GLU A 1032 52.43 -12.41 32.11
N PRO A 1033 52.49 -11.71 30.94
CA PRO A 1033 52.02 -10.34 30.81
C PRO A 1033 50.53 -10.21 31.13
N SER A 1034 50.15 -9.19 31.90
CA SER A 1034 48.76 -8.94 32.33
C SER A 1034 47.75 -8.90 31.18
N GLY A 1035 48.15 -8.39 30.00
CA GLY A 1035 47.31 -8.37 28.80
C GLY A 1035 46.99 -9.75 28.23
N LEU A 1036 47.90 -10.72 28.30
CA LEU A 1036 47.68 -12.08 27.81
C LEU A 1036 46.79 -12.87 28.79
N ALA A 1037 47.04 -12.72 30.09
CA ALA A 1037 46.22 -13.30 31.14
C ALA A 1037 44.76 -12.80 31.07
N GLY A 1038 44.56 -11.53 30.72
CA GLY A 1038 43.23 -10.95 30.45
C GLY A 1038 42.53 -11.62 29.26
N ILE A 1039 43.20 -11.75 28.11
CA ILE A 1039 42.61 -12.43 26.94
C ILE A 1039 42.24 -13.88 27.26
N ARG A 1040 43.12 -14.62 27.95
CA ARG A 1040 42.82 -15.99 28.35
C ARG A 1040 41.61 -16.05 29.29
N LEU A 1041 41.54 -15.15 30.27
CA LEU A 1041 40.40 -15.08 31.19
C LEU A 1041 39.09 -14.75 30.46
N ASP A 1042 39.12 -13.85 29.47
CA ASP A 1042 37.96 -13.51 28.64
C ASP A 1042 37.44 -14.75 27.89
N VAL A 1043 38.34 -15.53 27.30
CA VAL A 1043 37.97 -16.77 26.58
C VAL A 1043 37.41 -17.80 27.56
N VAL A 1044 38.08 -18.03 28.69
CA VAL A 1044 37.63 -19.01 29.71
C VAL A 1044 36.25 -18.63 30.24
N ALA A 1045 36.04 -17.37 30.62
CA ALA A 1045 34.75 -16.89 31.11
C ALA A 1045 33.64 -17.03 30.05
N MET A 1046 33.96 -16.76 28.78
CA MET A 1046 33.02 -16.96 27.67
C MET A 1046 32.66 -18.43 27.49
N VAL A 1047 33.64 -19.33 27.48
CA VAL A 1047 33.41 -20.77 27.29
C VAL A 1047 32.61 -21.35 28.46
N GLU A 1048 32.90 -20.94 29.70
CA GLU A 1048 32.10 -21.33 30.87
C GLU A 1048 30.66 -20.85 30.76
N TYR A 1049 30.45 -19.60 30.32
CA TYR A 1049 29.11 -19.07 30.05
C TYR A 1049 28.38 -19.88 28.99
N LEU A 1050 29.03 -20.18 27.86
CA LEU A 1050 28.48 -21.01 26.79
C LEU A 1050 28.13 -22.43 27.26
N ALA A 1051 28.93 -23.02 28.15
CA ALA A 1051 28.64 -24.33 28.74
C ALA A 1051 27.35 -24.29 29.58
N VAL A 1052 27.15 -23.23 30.35
CA VAL A 1052 25.92 -23.03 31.14
C VAL A 1052 24.70 -22.84 30.22
N LEU A 1053 24.83 -22.17 29.08
CA LEU A 1053 23.71 -22.04 28.13
C LEU A 1053 23.27 -23.40 27.57
N ILE A 1054 24.21 -24.31 27.28
CA ILE A 1054 23.86 -25.69 26.86
C ILE A 1054 23.11 -26.43 27.96
N ASP A 1055 23.50 -26.27 29.23
CA ASP A 1055 22.83 -26.95 30.36
C ASP A 1055 21.43 -26.38 30.67
N VAL A 1056 21.20 -25.09 30.38
CA VAL A 1056 19.94 -24.40 30.68
C VAL A 1056 18.93 -24.55 29.55
N PHE A 1057 19.36 -24.43 28.30
CA PHE A 1057 18.49 -24.45 27.12
C PHE A 1057 18.42 -25.84 26.47
N ASP A 1058 17.87 -26.78 27.23
CA ASP A 1058 17.58 -28.14 26.79
C ASP A 1058 16.06 -28.43 26.76
N GLU A 1059 15.69 -29.66 26.43
CA GLU A 1059 14.30 -30.13 26.40
C GLU A 1059 13.61 -30.08 27.78
N ARG A 1060 14.37 -29.94 28.87
CA ARG A 1060 13.84 -29.87 30.24
C ARG A 1060 13.36 -28.46 30.58
N LEU A 1061 13.59 -27.46 29.72
CA LEU A 1061 13.11 -26.09 29.88
C LEU A 1061 11.60 -25.96 29.56
N VAL A 1062 10.79 -26.75 30.26
CA VAL A 1062 9.33 -26.72 30.19
C VAL A 1062 8.76 -25.52 30.97
N LYS A 1063 7.47 -25.26 30.81
CA LYS A 1063 6.75 -24.11 31.40
C LYS A 1063 7.09 -23.80 32.87
N GLY A 1064 7.20 -24.83 33.73
CA GLY A 1064 7.52 -24.66 35.15
C GLY A 1064 8.94 -24.11 35.40
N ARG A 1065 9.95 -24.65 34.72
CA ARG A 1065 11.33 -24.14 34.79
C ARG A 1065 11.49 -22.78 34.12
N MET A 1066 10.73 -22.55 33.05
CA MET A 1066 10.67 -21.24 32.40
C MET A 1066 10.14 -20.17 33.37
N ALA A 1067 9.08 -20.48 34.14
CA ALA A 1067 8.55 -19.56 35.16
C ALA A 1067 9.58 -19.25 36.26
N ALA A 1068 10.28 -20.26 36.78
CA ALA A 1068 11.35 -20.07 37.77
C ALA A 1068 12.49 -19.18 37.24
N GLY A 1069 12.84 -19.29 35.96
CA GLY A 1069 13.83 -18.43 35.32
C GLY A 1069 13.39 -16.98 35.12
N LEU A 1070 12.10 -16.67 35.29
CA LEU A 1070 11.56 -15.30 35.21
C LEU A 1070 11.39 -14.64 36.58
N GLU A 1071 11.48 -15.40 37.67
CA GLU A 1071 11.44 -14.86 39.02
C GLU A 1071 12.70 -14.04 39.33
N ARG A 1072 12.52 -12.89 39.99
CA ARG A 1072 13.63 -12.00 40.36
C ARG A 1072 14.54 -12.69 41.37
N GLY A 1073 15.85 -12.73 41.10
CA GLY A 1073 16.83 -13.34 42.00
C GLY A 1073 18.07 -13.80 41.24
N LEU A 1074 19.01 -14.49 41.90
CA LEU A 1074 20.26 -14.97 41.29
C LEU A 1074 20.04 -15.99 40.15
N GLY A 1075 18.93 -16.74 40.18
CA GLY A 1075 18.51 -17.68 39.13
C GLY A 1075 17.70 -17.08 37.97
N ALA A 1076 17.53 -15.76 37.87
CA ALA A 1076 16.77 -15.17 36.76
C ALA A 1076 17.55 -15.21 35.43
N PHE A 1077 16.87 -15.34 34.28
CA PHE A 1077 17.45 -15.15 32.95
C PHE A 1077 18.06 -13.75 32.77
N GLU A 1078 17.54 -12.75 33.49
CA GLU A 1078 18.13 -11.41 33.55
C GLU A 1078 19.58 -11.43 34.06
N ASN A 1079 19.95 -12.35 34.94
CA ASN A 1079 21.34 -12.45 35.39
C ASN A 1079 22.24 -13.10 34.35
N LEU A 1080 21.78 -14.09 33.60
CA LEU A 1080 22.57 -14.61 32.47
C LEU A 1080 22.80 -13.51 31.43
N ALA A 1081 21.77 -12.72 31.12
CA ALA A 1081 21.93 -11.54 30.27
C ALA A 1081 22.91 -10.52 30.87
N ARG A 1082 22.93 -10.32 32.19
CA ARG A 1082 23.93 -9.48 32.88
C ARG A 1082 25.34 -10.06 32.81
N VAL A 1083 25.53 -11.37 33.01
CA VAL A 1083 26.82 -12.05 32.83
C VAL A 1083 27.36 -11.74 31.44
N ARG A 1084 26.52 -11.88 30.41
CA ARG A 1084 26.88 -11.56 29.02
C ARG A 1084 27.36 -10.12 28.85
N ARG A 1085 26.77 -9.14 29.53
CA ARG A 1085 27.18 -7.72 29.49
C ARG A 1085 28.58 -7.49 30.09
N TYR A 1086 28.94 -8.24 31.13
CA TYR A 1086 30.24 -8.10 31.80
C TYR A 1086 31.39 -8.88 31.13
N LEU A 1087 31.09 -9.86 30.27
CA LEU A 1087 32.12 -10.62 29.57
C LEU A 1087 32.97 -9.72 28.66
N GLY A 1088 34.30 -9.77 28.83
CA GLY A 1088 35.26 -8.93 28.11
C GLY A 1088 35.55 -7.57 28.76
N ALA A 1089 34.60 -7.00 29.51
CA ALA A 1089 34.83 -5.77 30.30
C ALA A 1089 35.33 -6.08 31.72
N ASN A 1090 34.68 -7.02 32.39
CA ASN A 1090 35.07 -7.53 33.70
C ASN A 1090 34.74 -9.03 33.80
N SER A 1091 35.56 -9.84 33.13
CA SER A 1091 35.39 -11.29 33.05
C SER A 1091 35.45 -12.00 34.42
N SER A 1092 36.16 -11.44 35.40
CA SER A 1092 36.15 -11.94 36.79
C SER A 1092 34.78 -11.75 37.46
N GLY A 1093 34.21 -10.55 37.35
CA GLY A 1093 32.87 -10.25 37.87
C GLY A 1093 31.77 -11.06 37.18
N ALA A 1094 31.91 -11.26 35.86
CA ALA A 1094 31.01 -12.11 35.08
C ALA A 1094 31.00 -13.56 35.60
N ARG A 1095 32.17 -14.12 35.94
CA ARG A 1095 32.28 -15.49 36.50
C ARG A 1095 31.66 -15.62 37.89
N GLU A 1096 31.74 -14.59 38.72
CA GLU A 1096 31.10 -14.63 40.05
C GLU A 1096 29.57 -14.58 39.93
N LEU A 1097 29.03 -13.73 39.04
CA LEU A 1097 27.60 -13.71 38.73
C LEU A 1097 27.12 -15.04 38.13
N LEU A 1098 27.95 -15.64 37.26
CA LEU A 1098 27.66 -16.94 36.67
C LEU A 1098 27.64 -18.04 37.73
N ARG A 1099 28.55 -18.02 38.71
CA ARG A 1099 28.54 -18.97 39.84
C ARG A 1099 27.25 -18.87 40.65
N GLY A 1100 26.83 -17.65 41.01
CA GLY A 1100 25.58 -17.45 41.73
C GLY A 1100 24.35 -17.96 40.96
N PHE A 1101 24.35 -17.83 39.62
CA PHE A 1101 23.32 -18.43 38.79
C PHE A 1101 23.37 -19.97 38.81
N CYS A 1102 24.56 -20.57 38.65
CA CYS A 1102 24.73 -22.03 38.69
C CYS A 1102 24.29 -22.63 40.03
N GLU A 1103 24.59 -21.98 41.15
CA GLU A 1103 24.13 -22.39 42.49
C GLU A 1103 22.60 -22.38 42.59
N ALA A 1104 21.95 -21.33 42.09
CA ALA A 1104 20.49 -21.22 42.07
C ALA A 1104 19.81 -22.26 41.17
N TRP A 1105 20.47 -22.66 40.07
CA TRP A 1105 19.94 -23.66 39.12
C TRP A 1105 20.42 -25.09 39.37
N MET A 1106 21.19 -25.32 40.44
CA MET A 1106 21.82 -26.62 40.77
C MET A 1106 22.65 -27.21 39.61
N ILE A 1107 23.32 -26.35 38.84
CA ILE A 1107 24.21 -26.76 37.75
C ILE A 1107 25.59 -27.06 38.34
N ALA A 1108 26.14 -28.23 38.05
CA ALA A 1108 27.46 -28.62 38.54
C ALA A 1108 28.53 -27.66 37.98
N THR A 1109 29.02 -26.72 38.78
CA THR A 1109 30.21 -25.94 38.42
C THR A 1109 31.42 -26.85 38.52
N ALA A 1110 32.28 -26.87 37.49
CA ALA A 1110 33.62 -27.42 37.65
C ALA A 1110 34.31 -26.64 38.76
N THR A 1111 34.42 -27.22 39.95
CA THR A 1111 35.23 -26.67 41.04
C THR A 1111 36.66 -26.54 40.53
N PRO A 1112 37.25 -25.34 40.43
CA PRO A 1112 38.69 -25.27 40.49
C PRO A 1112 39.03 -25.46 41.97
N THR A 1113 39.47 -26.66 42.33
CA THR A 1113 40.39 -26.86 43.45
C THR A 1113 41.71 -26.15 43.11
N SER A 1114 41.68 -24.81 43.03
CA SER A 1114 42.87 -24.01 43.23
C SER A 1114 42.47 -22.69 43.87
N ARG A 1115 42.98 -22.51 45.08
CA ARG A 1115 43.09 -21.22 45.79
C ARG A 1115 44.00 -20.21 45.05
N ALA A 1116 44.18 -20.31 43.73
CA ALA A 1116 45.34 -19.74 43.03
C ALA A 1116 45.04 -18.66 41.97
N CYS A 1117 43.82 -18.10 41.92
CA CYS A 1117 43.51 -16.90 41.13
C CYS A 1117 43.06 -15.71 42.00
N LEU A 1118 43.64 -15.58 43.20
CA LEU A 1118 43.82 -14.25 43.79
C LEU A 1118 45.08 -13.68 43.15
N MET A 1119 44.96 -12.55 42.45
CA MET A 1119 46.13 -11.72 42.14
C MET A 1119 46.96 -11.54 43.42
N PRO A 1120 48.30 -11.57 43.37
CA PRO A 1120 49.09 -11.14 44.50
C PRO A 1120 48.70 -9.68 44.81
N PRO A 1121 48.55 -9.30 46.10
CA PRO A 1121 48.26 -7.93 46.44
C PRO A 1121 49.38 -7.06 45.87
N TRP A 1122 48.99 -6.00 45.15
CA TRP A 1122 49.88 -4.93 44.75
C TRP A 1122 50.68 -4.48 45.97
N ARG A 1123 51.99 -4.77 45.96
CA ARG A 1123 52.94 -4.08 46.82
C ARG A 1123 53.35 -2.83 46.06
N ASP A 1124 52.75 -1.70 46.42
CA ASP A 1124 53.50 -0.46 46.48
C ASP A 1124 53.16 0.26 47.79
N GLY A 1125 54.21 0.77 48.42
CA GLY A 1125 54.29 1.04 49.84
C GLY A 1125 53.58 2.32 50.32
N ARG A 1126 53.31 2.27 51.63
CA ARG A 1126 53.01 3.38 52.57
C ARG A 1126 51.67 4.09 52.39
N ALA A 1127 50.69 3.71 53.22
CA ALA A 1127 50.23 4.55 54.33
C ALA A 1127 49.23 3.78 55.20
N SER A 1128 49.43 3.88 56.50
CA SER A 1128 48.61 3.36 57.59
C SER A 1128 47.20 3.95 57.62
N GLY A 1129 46.20 3.15 57.98
CA GLY A 1129 44.89 3.67 58.39
C GLY A 1129 43.77 2.64 58.41
N SER A 1130 43.73 1.80 59.44
CA SER A 1130 42.61 0.92 59.73
C SER A 1130 41.33 1.70 60.08
N ALA A 1131 40.21 1.42 59.40
CA ALA A 1131 38.89 1.67 59.94
C ALA A 1131 37.89 0.60 59.46
N ARG A 1132 37.51 -0.27 60.40
CA ARG A 1132 36.40 -1.22 60.29
C ARG A 1132 35.09 -0.46 60.06
N LEU A 1133 34.31 -0.85 59.04
CA LEU A 1133 32.90 -0.47 58.95
C LEU A 1133 32.03 -1.72 59.09
N ARG A 1134 31.38 -1.79 60.25
CA ARG A 1134 30.40 -2.79 60.67
C ARG A 1134 29.15 -2.65 59.79
N LEU A 1135 28.67 -3.78 59.26
CA LEU A 1135 27.30 -3.91 58.77
C LEU A 1135 26.34 -3.76 59.96
N HIS A 1136 25.66 -2.62 60.04
CA HIS A 1136 24.56 -2.41 60.97
C HIS A 1136 23.33 -3.20 60.48
N ARG A 1137 22.99 -4.26 61.23
CA ARG A 1137 21.59 -4.68 61.40
C ARG A 1137 20.84 -3.55 62.11
N ALA A 1138 19.71 -3.12 61.56
CA ALA A 1138 18.72 -2.32 62.26
C ALA A 1138 17.44 -3.15 62.38
N ASN A 1139 17.09 -3.52 63.61
CA ASN A 1139 15.78 -4.03 64.00
C ASN A 1139 14.88 -2.84 64.36
N GLY A 1140 13.61 -2.94 63.97
CA GLY A 1140 12.45 -2.72 64.85
C GLY A 1140 11.96 -1.29 65.08
N VAL A 1141 10.72 -1.02 64.67
CA VAL A 1141 9.71 -0.40 65.55
C VAL A 1141 8.37 -1.08 65.28
N ASP A 1142 7.77 -1.53 66.39
CA ASP A 1142 6.46 -2.13 66.54
C ASP A 1142 5.31 -1.29 65.96
N ARG A 1143 4.26 -1.98 65.52
CA ARG A 1143 2.90 -1.71 66.00
C ARG A 1143 2.03 -2.95 65.87
N ASP A 1144 1.55 -3.37 67.03
CA ASP A 1144 0.52 -4.36 67.27
C ASP A 1144 -0.71 -4.17 66.37
N LEU A 1145 -1.33 -5.30 65.97
CA LEU A 1145 -2.75 -5.57 66.23
C LEU A 1145 -3.08 -7.03 65.85
N ASN A 1146 -3.27 -7.83 66.91
CA ASN A 1146 -4.16 -8.98 67.08
C ASN A 1146 -4.45 -9.97 65.93
N GLU A 1147 -4.00 -11.21 66.19
CA GLU A 1147 -4.84 -12.40 66.31
C GLU A 1147 -6.11 -12.51 65.43
N SER A 1148 -6.07 -13.43 64.47
CA SER A 1148 -6.94 -14.62 64.53
C SER A 1148 -6.39 -15.73 63.64
N LYS A 1149 -6.21 -16.90 64.26
CA LYS A 1149 -6.03 -18.21 63.61
C LYS A 1149 -7.20 -18.52 62.68
N ASP A 1150 -6.91 -19.21 61.59
CA ASP A 1150 -7.56 -20.45 61.10
C ASP A 1150 -6.88 -20.77 59.75
N SER A 1151 -5.97 -21.74 59.67
CA SER A 1151 -6.26 -23.12 59.25
C SER A 1151 -7.30 -23.20 58.12
N GLU A 1152 -6.86 -23.46 56.89
CA GLU A 1152 -7.07 -24.73 56.18
C GLU A 1152 -6.67 -24.65 54.69
N ALA A 1153 -6.18 -25.79 54.23
CA ALA A 1153 -5.92 -26.27 52.87
C ALA A 1153 -6.49 -25.48 51.67
N VAL A 1154 -5.65 -25.23 50.66
CA VAL A 1154 -5.51 -25.97 49.38
C VAL A 1154 -4.41 -25.32 48.53
#